data_AF-A0A5K1K3F7-F1
#
_entry.id   AF-A0A5K1K3F7-F1
#
_cell.length_a   1.000
_cell.length_b   1.000
_cell.length_c   1.000
_cell.angle_alpha   90.00
_cell.angle_beta   90.00
_cell.angle_gamma   90.00
#
_symmetry.space_group_name_H-M   'P 1'
#
loop_
_entity.id
_entity.type
_entity.pdbx_description
1 polymer ?
#
loop_
_entity_poly.entity_id
_entity_poly.type
_entity_poly.pdbx_seq_one_letter_code
_entity_poly.pdbx_strand_id
1 'polypeptide(L)'
;MTPQTTPTSRLSQRPENHALYHWRRSGEKPRTIITVVVPRRFVSPTSAIYEQRVRVIVSLTQVTIVNTVHLHTAGTFLTIGGPVPNTNVYVLDEDMNPVPIGEPGVMWAGGACVSKGYLNLPEKTSERYKLDTFKNDGSYMFNTGDLGRWRENGELEHLGRVDDQVKVKGFRVELDGVSAAMQTCASVKNATALLIESELWGFVTPEAVKTETVNAATSLIQPYYAVPTKYITMSDFPYTSNGKIDKRALHQMALDKINRDQVEKEEALVSTKPAFYSSSPYDGKLLADVLSSLPHPVPVYKMDMKEDASAVLVLQPKSEVTSTSSISASPEKSEVSSAHEAGNVWDGYLDDELPEKTDGHYFRNLRHQIFSLYRRLFGVVFITNMAVFIATLAKGGANAQELGLIVVANLFCAILMRQDYVINAFFTVACSVPRSWPLAIRRVAGRVYHIGGLHSGCAISGLVWLILFTVQATRELLKKERTSIATVSITYFILMLVIGIVLFAYPKVRTSHHDAFERAHRFLGWTTTALVWCQVILLTNDYRASGETLGRALVHAPPFWLVTIMTGSIILPWLRLRKVPVRAEVLSKHAVRLYFDYVTPRPGHFTRISNSPLMEWHGFATISEPGKTGYSLVVSRAGDWTAKMIEQPPKKIWVRGVPCYGVLRITPLFRRVVFVATGSGIGPCAPCILEQRVPIRLLWTSPNVRETFGGKLVDQILAASPGAVVYDTRKHGKPDMVKLTYRLVKEFDAEAVCIISNQKLTQKVVYGMTSRGIPAFGAIWDS
;
A
#
# COMPACT_ATOMS: atom_id res chain seq x y z
N MET A 1 11.68 60.55 -17.16
CA MET A 1 10.57 61.50 -17.39
C MET A 1 9.38 60.73 -17.91
N THR A 2 8.24 60.77 -17.21
CA THR A 2 6.89 60.43 -17.70
C THR A 2 6.44 61.39 -18.81
N PRO A 3 5.41 61.05 -19.62
CA PRO A 3 3.99 61.44 -19.33
C PRO A 3 2.97 60.28 -19.54
N GLN A 4 1.95 60.07 -18.69
CA GLN A 4 0.55 60.63 -18.66
C GLN A 4 -0.34 60.18 -19.86
N THR A 5 -1.64 59.78 -19.82
CA THR A 5 -2.76 59.74 -18.82
C THR A 5 -3.98 58.94 -19.39
N THR A 6 -4.87 58.48 -18.50
CA THR A 6 -6.14 57.68 -18.53
C THR A 6 -7.39 58.40 -19.15
N PRO A 7 -8.73 58.01 -19.06
CA PRO A 7 -9.50 56.87 -18.43
C PRO A 7 -10.86 56.33 -19.06
N THR A 8 -11.53 55.38 -18.32
CA THR A 8 -13.01 55.12 -18.10
C THR A 8 -13.89 54.36 -19.14
N SER A 9 -14.92 53.53 -18.87
CA SER A 9 -15.83 53.13 -17.73
C SER A 9 -16.66 51.84 -18.09
N ARG A 10 -16.93 50.84 -17.21
CA ARG A 10 -18.18 50.48 -16.43
C ARG A 10 -19.55 50.75 -17.14
N LEU A 11 -20.67 50.00 -17.05
CA LEU A 11 -21.27 49.09 -16.03
C LEU A 11 -22.61 48.45 -16.56
N SER A 12 -23.04 47.32 -15.96
CA SER A 12 -24.44 46.89 -15.67
C SER A 12 -25.36 46.40 -16.82
N GLN A 13 -26.38 45.52 -16.67
CA GLN A 13 -27.29 45.24 -15.54
C GLN A 13 -28.12 43.94 -15.82
N ARG A 14 -28.53 43.20 -14.77
CA ARG A 14 -29.59 42.15 -14.75
C ARG A 14 -30.98 42.80 -14.51
N PRO A 15 -32.13 42.13 -14.80
CA PRO A 15 -33.03 41.62 -13.72
C PRO A 15 -33.74 40.29 -14.09
N GLU A 16 -33.84 39.28 -13.21
CA GLU A 16 -34.92 38.93 -12.24
C GLU A 16 -36.33 38.63 -12.81
N ASN A 17 -36.78 37.36 -12.73
CA ASN A 17 -38.02 36.94 -12.04
C ASN A 17 -38.20 35.41 -11.99
N HIS A 18 -38.66 34.94 -10.81
CA HIS A 18 -38.91 33.55 -10.44
C HIS A 18 -40.22 32.99 -11.02
N ALA A 19 -40.22 31.71 -11.42
CA ALA A 19 -41.40 30.86 -11.37
C ALA A 19 -41.00 29.40 -11.04
N LEU A 20 -41.60 28.87 -9.98
CA LEU A 20 -41.46 27.50 -9.49
C LEU A 20 -41.98 26.47 -10.49
N TYR A 21 -41.23 25.38 -10.71
CA TYR A 21 -41.82 24.07 -11.02
C TYR A 21 -41.02 22.95 -10.32
N HIS A 22 -41.73 22.18 -9.51
CA HIS A 22 -41.26 20.92 -8.94
C HIS A 22 -41.67 19.75 -9.84
N TRP A 23 -40.74 18.85 -10.16
CA TRP A 23 -41.06 17.44 -10.43
C TRP A 23 -39.92 16.50 -10.02
N ARG A 24 -40.29 15.29 -9.60
CA ARG A 24 -39.48 14.31 -8.86
C ARG A 24 -39.36 13.01 -9.67
N ARG A 25 -38.12 12.51 -9.78
CA ARG A 25 -37.66 11.11 -10.05
C ARG A 25 -38.25 10.30 -11.22
N SER A 26 -37.36 9.96 -12.14
CA SER A 26 -36.88 8.59 -12.43
C SER A 26 -35.40 8.76 -12.83
N GLY A 27 -34.42 7.91 -12.56
CA GLY A 27 -34.42 6.47 -12.35
C GLY A 27 -33.34 5.83 -13.23
N GLU A 28 -32.15 6.42 -13.39
CA GLU A 28 -31.02 5.79 -14.10
C GLU A 28 -29.68 6.44 -13.69
N LYS A 29 -28.65 5.63 -13.42
CA LYS A 29 -27.29 6.10 -13.09
C LYS A 29 -26.48 6.29 -14.38
N PRO A 30 -25.93 7.47 -14.69
CA PRO A 30 -25.03 7.60 -15.84
C PRO A 30 -23.70 6.89 -15.57
N ARG A 31 -23.37 5.92 -16.44
CA ARG A 31 -22.06 5.26 -16.48
C ARG A 31 -21.08 6.16 -17.24
N THR A 32 -19.99 6.53 -16.57
CA THR A 32 -18.75 7.17 -17.07
C THR A 32 -18.61 8.65 -16.77
N ILE A 33 -18.09 8.94 -15.56
CA ILE A 33 -17.40 10.18 -15.22
C ILE A 33 -16.19 9.86 -14.34
N ILE A 34 -15.00 10.34 -14.73
CA ILE A 34 -13.82 10.31 -13.86
C ILE A 34 -13.88 11.57 -12.99
N THR A 35 -14.29 11.39 -11.74
CA THR A 35 -14.21 12.40 -10.70
C THR A 35 -12.75 12.52 -10.23
N VAL A 36 -12.09 13.64 -10.55
CA VAL A 36 -10.78 13.98 -9.98
C VAL A 36 -10.97 15.01 -8.87
N VAL A 37 -10.68 14.61 -7.63
CA VAL A 37 -10.61 15.53 -6.49
C VAL A 37 -9.22 16.16 -6.48
N VAL A 38 -9.11 17.43 -6.85
CA VAL A 38 -7.84 18.18 -6.87
C VAL A 38 -7.60 18.81 -5.48
N PRO A 39 -6.49 18.50 -4.77
CA PRO A 39 -6.18 19.17 -3.52
C PRO A 39 -5.66 20.60 -3.78
N ARG A 40 -6.20 21.53 -2.97
CA ARG A 40 -5.96 22.98 -2.74
C ARG A 40 -4.75 23.78 -3.30
N ARG A 41 -3.79 23.24 -4.04
CA ARG A 41 -2.53 23.95 -4.37
C ARG A 41 -2.61 24.98 -5.49
N PHE A 42 -3.79 25.28 -6.04
CA PHE A 42 -3.95 26.18 -7.19
C PHE A 42 -5.02 27.28 -7.04
N VAL A 43 -5.50 27.60 -5.83
CA VAL A 43 -6.46 28.70 -5.62
C VAL A 43 -6.01 29.56 -4.43
N SER A 44 -6.05 30.88 -4.60
CA SER A 44 -5.66 31.86 -3.60
C SER A 44 -6.56 31.81 -2.34
N PRO A 45 -6.07 32.26 -1.18
CA PRO A 45 -6.76 32.05 0.09
C PRO A 45 -7.68 33.22 0.43
N THR A 46 -8.95 33.18 -0.01
CA THR A 46 -10.00 34.02 0.58
C THR A 46 -11.36 33.31 0.56
N SER A 47 -12.07 33.40 1.69
CA SER A 47 -13.40 32.89 2.04
C SER A 47 -13.52 31.40 2.42
N ALA A 48 -14.05 31.21 3.64
CA ALA A 48 -14.38 29.94 4.27
C ALA A 48 -15.87 29.66 4.08
N ILE A 49 -16.20 28.53 3.44
CA ILE A 49 -17.38 27.64 3.59
C ILE A 49 -17.03 26.40 2.76
N TYR A 50 -17.22 25.19 3.31
CA TYR A 50 -16.86 23.93 2.65
C TYR A 50 -17.92 23.54 1.60
N GLU A 51 -17.68 23.87 0.32
CA GLU A 51 -18.29 23.18 -0.82
C GLU A 51 -17.28 22.20 -1.41
N GLN A 52 -17.59 20.90 -1.42
CA GLN A 52 -16.81 19.90 -2.15
C GLN A 52 -16.99 20.13 -3.66
N ARG A 53 -16.07 20.86 -4.29
CA ARG A 53 -16.05 21.02 -5.75
C ARG A 53 -15.26 19.88 -6.39
N VAL A 54 -15.92 19.13 -7.27
CA VAL A 54 -15.39 17.97 -7.98
C VAL A 54 -15.07 18.39 -9.41
N ARG A 55 -13.91 18.00 -9.98
CA ARG A 55 -13.70 18.18 -11.43
C ARG A 55 -14.04 16.89 -12.18
N VAL A 56 -14.87 17.03 -13.20
CA VAL A 56 -15.20 16.00 -14.17
C VAL A 56 -14.32 16.21 -15.39
N ILE A 57 -13.63 15.15 -15.81
CA ILE A 57 -12.67 15.19 -16.92
C ILE A 57 -12.98 14.04 -17.90
N VAL A 58 -13.03 14.34 -19.19
CA VAL A 58 -13.06 13.32 -20.25
C VAL A 58 -11.67 13.12 -20.81
N SER A 59 -11.22 11.86 -20.77
CA SER A 59 -9.88 11.46 -21.18
C SER A 59 -9.90 10.49 -22.35
N LEU A 60 -9.35 10.93 -23.47
CA LEU A 60 -9.02 10.08 -24.62
C LEU A 60 -7.52 10.21 -24.90
N THR A 61 -6.88 9.11 -25.28
CA THR A 61 -5.43 9.09 -25.55
C THR A 61 -5.07 9.83 -26.84
N GLN A 62 -5.99 9.82 -27.81
CA GLN A 62 -5.86 10.44 -29.13
C GLN A 62 -5.97 11.96 -29.09
N VAL A 63 -6.35 12.53 -27.94
CA VAL A 63 -6.50 13.97 -27.69
C VAL A 63 -5.61 14.43 -26.51
N THR A 64 -4.48 13.76 -26.27
CA THR A 64 -3.51 14.13 -25.24
C THR A 64 -4.14 14.28 -23.84
N ILE A 65 -4.80 13.21 -23.39
CA ILE A 65 -5.29 12.98 -22.02
C ILE A 65 -6.55 13.76 -21.64
N VAL A 66 -6.74 15.03 -22.02
CA VAL A 66 -7.93 15.81 -21.62
C VAL A 66 -8.40 16.73 -22.74
N ASN A 67 -9.69 16.63 -23.07
CA ASN A 67 -10.34 17.51 -24.05
C ASN A 67 -11.37 18.45 -23.40
N THR A 68 -12.16 17.96 -22.43
CA THR A 68 -13.17 18.76 -21.74
C THR A 68 -13.06 18.67 -20.21
N VAL A 69 -13.45 19.75 -19.53
CA VAL A 69 -13.46 19.83 -18.07
C VAL A 69 -14.71 20.54 -17.57
N HIS A 70 -15.33 20.00 -16.52
CA HIS A 70 -16.42 20.65 -15.78
C HIS A 70 -16.10 20.71 -14.28
N LEU A 71 -16.44 21.84 -13.65
CA LEU A 71 -16.41 21.99 -12.19
C LEU A 71 -17.79 21.63 -11.63
N HIS A 72 -17.92 20.39 -11.18
CA HIS A 72 -19.15 19.82 -10.69
C HIS A 72 -19.41 20.11 -9.21
N THR A 73 -20.67 20.41 -8.91
CA THR A 73 -21.21 20.53 -7.56
C THR A 73 -22.05 19.30 -7.26
N ALA A 74 -21.72 18.59 -6.16
CA ALA A 74 -22.42 17.36 -5.81
C ALA A 74 -23.94 17.59 -5.65
N GLY A 75 -24.74 16.78 -6.34
CA GLY A 75 -26.21 16.85 -6.31
C GLY A 75 -26.84 17.57 -7.51
N THR A 76 -26.06 18.16 -8.42
CA THR A 76 -26.56 18.74 -9.67
C THR A 76 -26.50 17.74 -10.83
N PHE A 77 -27.15 18.06 -11.96
CA PHE A 77 -26.97 17.30 -13.20
C PHE A 77 -25.51 17.29 -13.63
N LEU A 78 -25.06 16.19 -14.21
CA LEU A 78 -23.65 15.88 -14.40
C LEU A 78 -23.28 15.97 -15.89
N THR A 79 -22.48 16.97 -16.25
CA THR A 79 -21.99 17.22 -17.62
C THR A 79 -20.49 16.99 -17.72
N ILE A 80 -19.96 16.93 -18.95
CA ILE A 80 -18.51 16.85 -19.21
C ILE A 80 -17.88 18.21 -19.51
N GLY A 81 -18.67 19.29 -19.42
CA GLY A 81 -18.22 20.68 -19.48
C GLY A 81 -17.92 21.17 -20.89
N GLY A 82 -17.01 22.12 -20.99
CA GLY A 82 -16.56 22.70 -22.25
C GLY A 82 -15.13 22.29 -22.60
N PRO A 83 -14.67 22.59 -23.84
CA PRO A 83 -13.29 22.37 -24.27
C PRO A 83 -12.29 23.10 -23.38
N VAL A 84 -11.12 22.50 -23.18
CA VAL A 84 -9.98 23.17 -22.53
C VAL A 84 -9.28 24.13 -23.51
N PRO A 85 -8.43 25.08 -23.05
CA PRO A 85 -7.75 26.02 -23.94
C PRO A 85 -7.01 25.31 -25.08
N ASN A 86 -7.09 25.89 -26.28
CA ASN A 86 -6.46 25.39 -27.53
C ASN A 86 -7.03 24.06 -28.06
N THR A 87 -8.20 23.65 -27.58
CA THR A 87 -8.96 22.50 -28.09
C THR A 87 -10.35 22.91 -28.55
N ASN A 88 -10.94 22.14 -29.45
CA ASN A 88 -12.31 22.34 -29.91
C ASN A 88 -13.09 21.03 -29.75
N VAL A 89 -14.40 21.12 -29.52
CA VAL A 89 -15.31 19.98 -29.61
C VAL A 89 -16.45 20.35 -30.54
N TYR A 90 -16.70 19.48 -31.51
CA TYR A 90 -17.84 19.58 -32.42
C TYR A 90 -18.79 18.42 -32.13
N VAL A 91 -20.09 18.66 -32.26
CA VAL A 91 -21.10 17.59 -32.22
C VAL A 91 -21.72 17.57 -33.61
N LEU A 92 -21.46 16.51 -34.36
CA LEU A 92 -21.78 16.42 -35.79
C LEU A 92 -22.76 15.28 -36.07
N ASP A 93 -23.57 15.44 -37.11
CA ASP A 93 -24.40 14.39 -37.69
C ASP A 93 -23.59 13.44 -38.60
N GLU A 94 -24.28 12.50 -39.25
CA GLU A 94 -23.67 11.51 -40.16
C GLU A 94 -23.07 12.15 -41.43
N ASP A 95 -23.61 13.30 -41.83
CA ASP A 95 -23.17 14.09 -42.98
C ASP A 95 -22.06 15.11 -42.63
N MET A 96 -21.53 15.04 -41.40
CA MET A 96 -20.49 15.93 -40.85
C MET A 96 -20.93 17.40 -40.65
N ASN A 97 -22.22 17.67 -40.57
CA ASN A 97 -22.75 18.99 -40.24
C ASN A 97 -22.93 19.16 -38.72
N PRO A 98 -22.72 20.37 -38.16
CA PRO A 98 -23.01 20.62 -36.76
C PRO A 98 -24.49 20.48 -36.43
N VAL A 99 -24.81 19.71 -35.38
CA VAL A 99 -26.19 19.58 -34.91
C VAL A 99 -26.62 20.81 -34.09
N PRO A 100 -27.93 21.15 -34.07
CA PRO A 100 -28.47 22.18 -33.19
C PRO A 100 -28.21 21.91 -31.70
N ILE A 101 -28.21 22.98 -30.88
CA ILE A 101 -28.12 22.85 -29.42
C ILE A 101 -29.29 22.00 -28.90
N GLY A 102 -29.00 21.04 -28.03
CA GLY A 102 -29.97 20.10 -27.45
C GLY A 102 -30.08 18.78 -28.22
N GLU A 103 -29.64 18.73 -29.47
CA GLU A 103 -29.70 17.53 -30.30
C GLU A 103 -28.46 16.63 -30.15
N PRO A 104 -28.65 15.30 -30.12
CA PRO A 104 -27.54 14.36 -30.04
C PRO A 104 -26.80 14.25 -31.37
N GLY A 105 -25.48 14.16 -31.30
CA GLY A 105 -24.61 13.82 -32.43
C GLY A 105 -23.30 13.21 -31.97
N VAL A 106 -22.43 12.86 -32.91
CA VAL A 106 -21.11 12.29 -32.63
C VAL A 106 -20.14 13.39 -32.28
N MET A 107 -19.42 13.22 -31.17
CA MET A 107 -18.42 14.17 -30.72
C MET A 107 -17.12 14.03 -31.51
N TRP A 108 -16.63 15.14 -32.05
CA TRP A 108 -15.33 15.27 -32.71
C TRP A 108 -14.44 16.23 -31.93
N ALA A 109 -13.17 15.87 -31.78
CA ALA A 109 -12.17 16.67 -31.07
C ALA A 109 -11.21 17.33 -32.05
N GLY A 110 -11.01 18.63 -31.94
CA GLY A 110 -10.09 19.42 -32.77
C GLY A 110 -9.05 20.17 -31.95
N GLY A 111 -8.09 20.80 -32.65
CA GLY A 111 -7.06 21.63 -32.04
C GLY A 111 -5.78 20.88 -31.65
N ALA A 112 -4.91 21.54 -30.88
CA ALA A 112 -3.53 21.11 -30.66
C ALA A 112 -3.37 19.78 -29.90
N CYS A 113 -4.46 19.29 -29.31
CA CYS A 113 -4.48 18.06 -28.53
C CYS A 113 -4.54 16.79 -29.41
N VAL A 114 -4.97 16.91 -30.68
CA VAL A 114 -5.20 15.80 -31.60
C VAL A 114 -3.86 15.17 -32.01
N SER A 115 -3.75 13.86 -31.82
CA SER A 115 -2.55 13.09 -32.18
C SER A 115 -2.41 12.91 -33.69
N LYS A 116 -1.23 12.47 -34.15
CA LYS A 116 -0.92 12.30 -35.59
C LYS A 116 -1.65 11.13 -36.27
N GLY A 117 -2.35 10.27 -35.52
CA GLY A 117 -2.97 9.06 -36.02
C GLY A 117 -2.52 7.79 -35.29
N TYR A 118 -2.98 6.63 -35.76
CA TYR A 118 -2.59 5.33 -35.23
C TYR A 118 -1.31 4.83 -35.90
N LEU A 119 -0.35 4.39 -35.08
CA LEU A 119 0.92 3.86 -35.57
C LEU A 119 0.68 2.55 -36.36
N ASN A 120 1.22 2.49 -37.58
CA ASN A 120 1.13 1.33 -38.50
C ASN A 120 -0.31 0.92 -38.89
N LEU A 121 -1.29 1.82 -38.75
CA LEU A 121 -2.70 1.57 -39.09
C LEU A 121 -3.26 2.74 -39.92
N PRO A 122 -2.81 2.91 -41.19
CA PRO A 122 -3.20 4.04 -42.02
C PRO A 122 -4.70 4.06 -42.32
N GLU A 123 -5.31 2.91 -42.61
CA GLU A 123 -6.75 2.78 -42.90
C GLU A 123 -7.62 3.25 -41.71
N LYS A 124 -7.32 2.75 -40.50
CA LYS A 124 -7.99 3.16 -39.27
C LYS A 124 -7.74 4.64 -38.93
N THR A 125 -6.59 5.16 -39.33
CA THR A 125 -6.27 6.58 -39.17
C THR A 125 -7.15 7.43 -40.09
N SER A 126 -7.26 7.09 -41.38
CA SER A 126 -8.15 7.82 -42.31
C SER A 126 -9.63 7.73 -41.94
N GLU A 127 -10.08 6.66 -41.30
CA GLU A 127 -11.47 6.51 -40.82
C GLU A 127 -11.78 7.49 -39.68
N ARG A 128 -10.85 7.65 -38.72
CA ARG A 128 -11.10 8.38 -37.47
C ARG A 128 -10.51 9.78 -37.43
N TYR A 129 -9.57 10.12 -38.32
CA TYR A 129 -8.94 11.44 -38.40
C TYR A 129 -9.29 12.08 -39.74
N LYS A 130 -9.96 13.23 -39.70
CA LYS A 130 -10.34 14.02 -40.88
C LYS A 130 -9.77 15.43 -40.77
N LEU A 131 -9.62 16.13 -41.89
CA LEU A 131 -9.28 17.56 -41.88
C LEU A 131 -10.37 18.34 -41.13
N ASP A 132 -9.97 19.28 -40.29
CA ASP A 132 -10.87 20.17 -39.56
C ASP A 132 -11.35 21.28 -40.51
N THR A 133 -12.52 21.06 -41.11
CA THR A 133 -13.17 21.98 -42.05
C THR A 133 -13.67 23.27 -41.38
N PHE A 134 -13.67 23.36 -40.05
CA PHE A 134 -14.15 24.53 -39.31
C PHE A 134 -13.03 25.52 -38.97
N LYS A 135 -11.75 25.13 -39.17
CA LYS A 135 -10.58 25.97 -38.88
C LYS A 135 -9.81 26.46 -40.10
N ASN A 136 -9.96 25.81 -41.27
CA ASN A 136 -9.30 26.18 -42.53
C ASN A 136 -7.77 26.40 -42.44
N ASP A 137 -7.11 25.75 -41.49
CA ASP A 137 -5.67 25.88 -41.19
C ASP A 137 -4.87 24.60 -41.50
N GLY A 138 -5.52 23.61 -42.12
CA GLY A 138 -4.93 22.30 -42.41
C GLY A 138 -4.80 21.38 -41.19
N SER A 139 -5.36 21.76 -40.03
CA SER A 139 -5.39 20.89 -38.86
C SER A 139 -6.36 19.72 -39.03
N TYR A 140 -6.18 18.69 -38.19
CA TYR A 140 -7.04 17.51 -38.18
C TYR A 140 -7.95 17.51 -36.96
N MET A 141 -9.14 16.94 -37.12
CA MET A 141 -10.05 16.58 -36.05
C MET A 141 -10.19 15.04 -35.95
N PHE A 142 -10.42 14.58 -34.73
CA PHE A 142 -10.53 13.18 -34.38
C PHE A 142 -11.97 12.81 -33.98
N ASN A 143 -12.53 11.79 -34.61
CA ASN A 143 -13.81 11.20 -34.24
C ASN A 143 -13.66 10.44 -32.92
N THR A 144 -14.27 10.95 -31.86
CA THR A 144 -14.18 10.32 -30.54
C THR A 144 -15.00 9.04 -30.45
N GLY A 145 -16.05 8.88 -31.27
CA GLY A 145 -17.08 7.84 -31.16
C GLY A 145 -17.98 7.95 -29.92
N ASP A 146 -17.86 9.04 -29.15
CA ASP A 146 -18.79 9.38 -28.07
C ASP A 146 -20.00 10.13 -28.65
N LEU A 147 -21.20 9.80 -28.17
CA LEU A 147 -22.41 10.57 -28.42
C LEU A 147 -22.54 11.67 -27.38
N GLY A 148 -22.85 12.87 -27.82
CA GLY A 148 -23.07 14.00 -26.92
C GLY A 148 -24.02 15.02 -27.51
N ARG A 149 -24.42 16.00 -26.68
CA ARG A 149 -25.20 17.16 -27.11
C ARG A 149 -24.76 18.41 -26.37
N TRP A 150 -24.78 19.53 -27.07
CA TRP A 150 -24.60 20.83 -26.44
C TRP A 150 -25.86 21.21 -25.67
N ARG A 151 -25.70 21.75 -24.46
CA ARG A 151 -26.78 22.37 -23.71
C ARG A 151 -26.78 23.87 -23.95
N GLU A 152 -27.93 24.50 -23.72
CA GLU A 152 -28.11 25.96 -23.85
C GLU A 152 -27.16 26.76 -22.95
N ASN A 153 -26.73 26.17 -21.84
CA ASN A 153 -25.75 26.77 -20.92
C ASN A 153 -24.29 26.63 -21.38
N GLY A 154 -24.04 26.11 -22.59
CA GLY A 154 -22.70 25.91 -23.16
C GLY A 154 -21.93 24.72 -22.59
N GLU A 155 -22.60 23.81 -21.87
CA GLU A 155 -21.98 22.58 -21.36
C GLU A 155 -22.32 21.39 -22.25
N LEU A 156 -21.36 20.48 -22.38
CA LEU A 156 -21.52 19.27 -23.16
C LEU A 156 -22.02 18.12 -22.28
N GLU A 157 -23.12 17.50 -22.69
CA GLU A 157 -23.68 16.30 -22.06
C GLU A 157 -23.21 15.07 -22.82
N HIS A 158 -22.71 14.06 -22.09
CA HIS A 158 -22.27 12.80 -22.67
C HIS A 158 -23.40 11.76 -22.60
N LEU A 159 -23.81 11.24 -23.76
CA LEU A 159 -24.97 10.38 -23.94
C LEU A 159 -24.60 8.89 -24.11
N GLY A 160 -23.32 8.58 -24.33
CA GLY A 160 -22.86 7.20 -24.52
C GLY A 160 -21.84 7.09 -25.65
N ARG A 161 -21.74 5.91 -26.24
CA ARG A 161 -20.87 5.65 -27.41
C ARG A 161 -21.67 5.10 -28.58
N VAL A 162 -21.17 5.37 -29.77
CA VAL A 162 -21.69 4.81 -31.03
C VAL A 162 -21.21 3.37 -31.24
N ASP A 163 -20.05 3.01 -30.68
CA ASP A 163 -19.43 1.69 -30.83
C ASP A 163 -19.60 0.81 -29.58
N ASP A 164 -19.38 -0.50 -29.76
CA ASP A 164 -19.55 -1.56 -28.74
C ASP A 164 -18.39 -1.60 -27.73
N GLN A 165 -17.76 -0.46 -27.44
CA GLN A 165 -16.68 -0.39 -26.46
C GLN A 165 -17.21 -0.51 -25.04
N VAL A 166 -16.72 -1.52 -24.33
CA VAL A 166 -17.17 -1.82 -22.98
C VAL A 166 -16.05 -1.61 -21.96
N LYS A 167 -16.41 -1.46 -20.69
CA LYS A 167 -15.45 -1.43 -19.58
C LYS A 167 -15.43 -2.77 -18.88
N VAL A 168 -14.32 -3.50 -19.03
CA VAL A 168 -14.06 -4.76 -18.34
C VAL A 168 -12.96 -4.53 -17.31
N LYS A 169 -13.25 -4.79 -16.03
CA LYS A 169 -12.27 -4.67 -14.92
C LYS A 169 -11.59 -3.29 -14.84
N GLY A 170 -12.30 -2.23 -15.24
CA GLY A 170 -11.79 -0.85 -15.26
C GLY A 170 -10.96 -0.47 -16.48
N PHE A 171 -10.76 -1.41 -17.42
CA PHE A 171 -10.10 -1.17 -18.70
C PHE A 171 -11.13 -1.06 -19.82
N ARG A 172 -10.80 -0.25 -20.82
CA ARG A 172 -11.61 -0.08 -22.01
C ARG A 172 -11.27 -1.19 -23.01
N VAL A 173 -12.27 -1.93 -23.44
CA VAL A 173 -12.12 -3.11 -24.29
C VAL A 173 -12.98 -2.95 -25.54
N GLU A 174 -12.35 -3.11 -26.69
CA GLU A 174 -12.97 -3.17 -28.01
C GLU A 174 -13.46 -4.62 -28.24
N LEU A 175 -14.77 -4.85 -28.21
CA LEU A 175 -15.31 -6.22 -28.37
C LEU A 175 -14.97 -6.85 -29.73
N ASP A 176 -14.83 -6.04 -30.78
CA ASP A 176 -14.41 -6.52 -32.09
C ASP A 176 -12.96 -6.99 -32.09
N GLY A 177 -12.08 -6.33 -31.33
CA GLY A 177 -10.70 -6.78 -31.15
C GLY A 177 -10.62 -8.12 -30.43
N VAL A 178 -11.50 -8.35 -29.47
CA VAL A 178 -11.62 -9.65 -28.78
C VAL A 178 -12.17 -10.71 -29.73
N SER A 179 -13.17 -10.36 -30.54
CA SER A 179 -13.75 -11.25 -31.56
C SER A 179 -12.72 -11.68 -32.61
N ALA A 180 -11.95 -10.72 -33.14
CA ALA A 180 -10.87 -10.99 -34.08
C ALA A 180 -9.76 -11.86 -33.46
N ALA A 181 -9.41 -11.62 -32.19
CA ALA A 181 -8.43 -12.43 -31.48
C ALA A 181 -8.90 -13.89 -31.31
N MET A 182 -10.19 -14.11 -31.00
CA MET A 182 -10.77 -15.46 -30.97
C MET A 182 -10.71 -16.16 -32.33
N GLN A 183 -10.93 -15.43 -33.43
CA GLN A 183 -10.87 -15.95 -34.80
C GLN A 183 -9.45 -16.34 -35.27
N THR A 184 -8.40 -15.96 -34.53
CA THR A 184 -7.04 -16.44 -34.84
C THR A 184 -6.83 -17.92 -34.48
N CYS A 185 -7.75 -18.52 -33.72
CA CYS A 185 -7.77 -19.95 -33.48
C CYS A 185 -8.21 -20.69 -34.76
N ALA A 186 -7.33 -21.51 -35.34
CA ALA A 186 -7.58 -22.19 -36.62
C ALA A 186 -8.86 -23.05 -36.67
N SER A 187 -9.37 -23.52 -35.52
CA SER A 187 -10.62 -24.27 -35.45
C SER A 187 -11.87 -23.40 -35.49
N VAL A 188 -11.76 -22.08 -35.31
CA VAL A 188 -12.89 -21.13 -35.26
C VAL A 188 -13.20 -20.62 -36.66
N LYS A 189 -14.46 -20.73 -37.08
CA LYS A 189 -14.98 -20.15 -38.32
C LYS A 189 -15.42 -18.71 -38.12
N ASN A 190 -16.35 -18.47 -37.18
CA ASN A 190 -16.80 -17.12 -36.80
C ASN A 190 -16.72 -16.97 -35.27
N ALA A 191 -16.46 -15.75 -34.79
CA ALA A 191 -16.48 -15.43 -33.36
C ALA A 191 -17.11 -14.06 -33.08
N THR A 192 -17.74 -13.91 -31.92
CA THR A 192 -18.31 -12.65 -31.43
C THR A 192 -18.16 -12.56 -29.91
N ALA A 193 -17.74 -11.40 -29.39
CA ALA A 193 -17.64 -11.14 -27.96
C ALA A 193 -18.76 -10.21 -27.48
N LEU A 194 -19.33 -10.50 -26.30
CA LEU A 194 -20.30 -9.62 -25.63
C LEU A 194 -19.94 -9.46 -24.15
N LEU A 195 -20.20 -8.28 -23.59
CA LEU A 195 -20.19 -8.09 -22.13
C LEU A 195 -21.60 -8.38 -21.61
N ILE A 196 -21.73 -9.39 -20.78
CA ILE A 196 -23.01 -9.80 -20.17
C ILE A 196 -22.84 -9.68 -18.67
N GLU A 197 -23.68 -8.85 -18.06
CA GLU A 197 -23.55 -8.34 -16.69
C GLU A 197 -22.21 -7.63 -16.43
N SER A 198 -21.20 -8.38 -16.01
CA SER A 198 -19.83 -7.91 -15.72
C SER A 198 -18.75 -8.88 -16.19
N GLU A 199 -19.14 -9.91 -16.95
CA GLU A 199 -18.25 -10.93 -17.51
C GLU A 199 -18.22 -10.85 -19.04
N LEU A 200 -17.04 -11.12 -19.60
CA LEU A 200 -16.84 -11.11 -21.03
C LEU A 200 -17.11 -12.51 -21.59
N TRP A 201 -18.07 -12.62 -22.49
CA TRP A 201 -18.52 -13.86 -23.12
C TRP A 201 -18.00 -13.96 -24.55
N GLY A 202 -17.52 -15.14 -24.93
CA GLY A 202 -17.09 -15.46 -26.29
C GLY A 202 -18.04 -16.47 -26.94
N PHE A 203 -18.63 -16.08 -28.06
CA PHE A 203 -19.47 -16.96 -28.88
C PHE A 203 -18.67 -17.39 -30.10
N VAL A 204 -18.60 -18.70 -30.39
CA VAL A 204 -17.75 -19.24 -31.46
C VAL A 204 -18.45 -20.35 -32.24
N THR A 205 -18.10 -20.46 -33.53
CA THR A 205 -18.55 -21.54 -34.42
C THR A 205 -17.34 -22.25 -35.04
N PRO A 206 -17.45 -23.53 -35.45
CA PRO A 206 -18.58 -24.45 -35.23
C PRO A 206 -18.64 -25.02 -33.80
N GLU A 207 -19.68 -25.78 -33.48
CA GLU A 207 -19.94 -26.33 -32.14
C GLU A 207 -18.81 -27.22 -31.61
N ALA A 208 -18.10 -27.91 -32.51
CA ALA A 208 -16.98 -28.81 -32.19
C ALA A 208 -15.69 -28.09 -31.71
N VAL A 209 -15.68 -26.75 -31.67
CA VAL A 209 -14.52 -25.98 -31.22
C VAL A 209 -14.28 -26.18 -29.73
N LYS A 210 -13.03 -26.47 -29.38
CA LYS A 210 -12.59 -26.54 -27.97
C LYS A 210 -12.34 -25.14 -27.42
N THR A 211 -13.07 -24.77 -26.37
CA THR A 211 -12.99 -23.41 -25.81
C THR A 211 -11.61 -23.07 -25.24
N GLU A 212 -10.86 -24.07 -24.80
CA GLU A 212 -9.50 -23.93 -24.26
C GLU A 212 -8.52 -23.44 -25.32
N THR A 213 -8.63 -23.93 -26.55
CA THR A 213 -7.75 -23.53 -27.66
C THR A 213 -8.07 -22.11 -28.13
N VAL A 214 -9.35 -21.71 -28.08
CA VAL A 214 -9.78 -20.33 -28.36
C VAL A 214 -9.27 -19.38 -27.28
N ASN A 215 -9.39 -19.77 -26.01
CA ASN A 215 -8.90 -18.95 -24.90
C ASN A 215 -7.38 -18.76 -24.94
N ALA A 216 -6.63 -19.81 -25.26
CA ALA A 216 -5.19 -19.74 -25.42
C ALA A 216 -4.79 -18.82 -26.58
N ALA A 217 -5.43 -18.95 -27.75
CA ALA A 217 -5.18 -18.07 -28.90
C ALA A 217 -5.50 -16.60 -28.58
N THR A 218 -6.65 -16.35 -27.95
CA THR A 218 -7.07 -15.00 -27.55
C THR A 218 -6.10 -14.37 -26.55
N SER A 219 -5.60 -15.16 -25.59
CA SER A 219 -4.66 -14.70 -24.54
C SER A 219 -3.26 -14.35 -25.05
N LEU A 220 -2.88 -14.84 -26.25
CA LEU A 220 -1.60 -14.47 -26.89
C LEU A 220 -1.65 -13.05 -27.48
N ILE A 221 -2.84 -12.58 -27.86
CA ILE A 221 -3.05 -11.31 -28.57
C ILE A 221 -3.63 -10.24 -27.64
N GLN A 222 -4.64 -10.61 -26.86
CA GLN A 222 -5.36 -9.70 -25.99
C GLN A 222 -4.77 -9.69 -24.57
N PRO A 223 -4.72 -8.51 -23.91
CA PRO A 223 -4.34 -8.44 -22.50
C PRO A 223 -5.36 -9.18 -21.62
N TYR A 224 -4.92 -9.61 -20.44
CA TYR A 224 -5.71 -10.48 -19.53
C TYR A 224 -7.13 -9.98 -19.17
N TYR A 225 -7.41 -8.67 -19.31
CA TYR A 225 -8.72 -8.09 -19.03
C TYR A 225 -9.68 -8.12 -20.22
N ALA A 226 -9.19 -8.42 -21.42
CA ALA A 226 -9.95 -8.50 -22.67
C ALA A 226 -10.06 -9.95 -23.20
N VAL A 227 -9.68 -10.95 -22.39
CA VAL A 227 -9.88 -12.37 -22.69
C VAL A 227 -11.24 -12.81 -22.11
N PRO A 228 -12.14 -13.42 -22.91
CA PRO A 228 -13.42 -13.93 -22.41
C PRO A 228 -13.26 -14.99 -21.32
N THR A 229 -14.13 -14.95 -20.31
CA THR A 229 -14.15 -15.88 -19.17
C THR A 229 -15.19 -16.98 -19.33
N LYS A 230 -16.15 -16.79 -20.23
CA LYS A 230 -17.24 -17.72 -20.53
C LYS A 230 -17.34 -17.89 -22.04
N TYR A 231 -17.73 -19.08 -22.47
CA TYR A 231 -17.88 -19.40 -23.89
C TYR A 231 -19.18 -20.14 -24.17
N ILE A 232 -19.74 -19.89 -25.36
CA ILE A 232 -20.80 -20.70 -25.97
C ILE A 232 -20.34 -21.09 -27.37
N THR A 233 -20.28 -22.40 -27.63
CA THR A 233 -20.01 -22.96 -28.95
C THR A 233 -21.34 -23.28 -29.62
N MET A 234 -21.46 -23.05 -30.93
CA MET A 234 -22.69 -23.31 -31.68
C MET A 234 -22.40 -23.65 -33.15
N SER A 235 -23.35 -24.32 -33.81
CA SER A 235 -23.22 -24.71 -35.21
C SER A 235 -23.15 -23.50 -36.14
N ASP A 236 -23.99 -22.48 -35.92
CA ASP A 236 -23.94 -21.19 -36.60
C ASP A 236 -24.54 -20.06 -35.73
N PHE A 237 -24.27 -18.80 -36.07
CA PHE A 237 -24.83 -17.65 -35.33
C PHE A 237 -26.30 -17.38 -35.69
N PRO A 238 -27.11 -16.88 -34.75
CA PRO A 238 -28.38 -16.27 -35.09
C PRO A 238 -28.12 -14.95 -35.86
N TYR A 239 -28.87 -14.71 -36.93
CA TYR A 239 -28.77 -13.50 -37.74
C TYR A 239 -30.11 -12.74 -37.74
N THR A 240 -30.03 -11.41 -37.73
CA THR A 240 -31.16 -10.49 -37.91
C THR A 240 -31.70 -10.56 -39.34
N SER A 241 -32.89 -10.00 -39.59
CA SER A 241 -33.48 -9.87 -40.94
C SER A 241 -32.58 -9.16 -41.96
N ASN A 242 -31.60 -8.38 -41.48
CA ASN A 242 -30.62 -7.65 -42.29
C ASN A 242 -29.30 -8.42 -42.46
N GLY A 243 -29.24 -9.71 -42.13
CA GLY A 243 -28.06 -10.56 -42.31
C GLY A 243 -26.90 -10.29 -41.34
N LYS A 244 -27.09 -9.46 -40.31
CA LYS A 244 -26.10 -9.20 -39.25
C LYS A 244 -26.30 -10.15 -38.07
N ILE A 245 -25.23 -10.51 -37.36
CA ILE A 245 -25.30 -11.36 -36.16
C ILE A 245 -26.26 -10.73 -35.14
N ASP A 246 -27.23 -11.51 -34.68
CA ASP A 246 -28.22 -11.09 -33.70
C ASP A 246 -27.62 -11.17 -32.28
N LYS A 247 -27.00 -10.07 -31.86
CA LYS A 247 -26.42 -9.93 -30.52
C LYS A 247 -27.46 -10.04 -29.40
N ARG A 248 -28.75 -9.78 -29.65
CA ARG A 248 -29.82 -9.93 -28.64
C ARG A 248 -30.12 -11.40 -28.40
N ALA A 249 -30.21 -12.19 -29.48
CA ALA A 249 -30.37 -13.63 -29.38
C ALA A 249 -29.19 -14.28 -28.65
N LEU A 250 -27.96 -13.88 -28.98
CA LEU A 250 -26.75 -14.35 -28.27
C LEU A 250 -26.74 -13.97 -26.78
N HIS A 251 -27.16 -12.75 -26.46
CA HIS A 251 -27.28 -12.29 -25.08
C HIS A 251 -28.29 -13.15 -24.29
N GLN A 252 -29.44 -13.46 -24.89
CA GLN A 252 -30.45 -14.30 -24.26
C GLN A 252 -29.95 -15.73 -24.02
N MET A 253 -29.25 -16.33 -24.99
CA MET A 253 -28.65 -17.67 -24.82
C MET A 253 -27.67 -17.75 -23.64
N ALA A 254 -26.91 -16.69 -23.40
CA ALA A 254 -26.02 -16.62 -22.26
C ALA A 254 -26.75 -16.45 -20.93
N LEU A 255 -27.83 -15.65 -20.88
CA LEU A 255 -28.70 -15.57 -19.70
C LEU A 255 -29.34 -16.92 -19.39
N ASP A 256 -29.83 -17.63 -20.40
CA ASP A 256 -30.43 -18.96 -20.23
C ASP A 256 -29.40 -19.98 -19.74
N LYS A 257 -28.13 -19.85 -20.16
CA LYS A 257 -27.03 -20.66 -19.63
C LYS A 257 -26.73 -20.32 -18.16
N ILE A 258 -26.69 -19.03 -17.80
CA ILE A 258 -26.49 -18.59 -16.41
C ILE A 258 -27.62 -19.13 -15.52
N ASN A 259 -28.87 -19.04 -15.97
CA ASN A 259 -30.03 -19.53 -15.21
C ASN A 259 -30.00 -21.05 -15.05
N ARG A 260 -29.64 -21.82 -16.09
CA ARG A 260 -29.46 -23.28 -15.96
C ARG A 260 -28.35 -23.66 -15.00
N ASP A 261 -27.18 -23.01 -15.11
CA ASP A 261 -26.06 -23.23 -14.19
C ASP A 261 -26.41 -22.88 -12.73
N GLN A 262 -27.35 -21.94 -12.51
CA GLN A 262 -27.88 -21.58 -11.19
C GLN A 262 -28.91 -22.60 -10.67
N VAL A 263 -29.84 -23.05 -11.52
CA VAL A 263 -30.83 -24.08 -11.19
C VAL A 263 -30.16 -25.41 -10.90
N GLU A 264 -29.17 -25.84 -11.68
CA GLU A 264 -28.39 -27.05 -11.40
C GLU A 264 -27.60 -26.94 -10.08
N LYS A 265 -27.12 -25.74 -9.74
CA LYS A 265 -26.50 -25.47 -8.42
C LYS A 265 -27.50 -25.53 -7.28
N GLU A 266 -28.71 -24.99 -7.46
CA GLU A 266 -29.77 -25.02 -6.46
C GLU A 266 -30.36 -26.43 -6.29
N GLU A 267 -30.55 -27.20 -7.36
CA GLU A 267 -31.00 -28.60 -7.31
C GLU A 267 -29.94 -29.52 -6.67
N ALA A 268 -28.65 -29.30 -6.95
CA ALA A 268 -27.56 -29.98 -6.23
C ALA A 268 -27.53 -29.63 -4.73
N LEU A 269 -27.97 -28.43 -4.34
CA LEU A 269 -28.11 -28.00 -2.94
C LEU A 269 -29.38 -28.52 -2.25
N VAL A 270 -30.42 -28.91 -2.99
CA VAL A 270 -31.72 -29.39 -2.44
C VAL A 270 -31.70 -30.89 -2.12
N SER A 271 -30.86 -31.70 -2.77
CA SER A 271 -30.81 -33.16 -2.61
C SER A 271 -30.29 -33.67 -1.24
N THR A 272 -29.84 -32.78 -0.33
CA THR A 272 -29.24 -33.16 0.97
C THR A 272 -29.86 -32.50 2.20
N LYS A 273 -31.18 -32.28 2.22
CA LYS A 273 -31.90 -31.94 3.47
C LYS A 273 -32.83 -33.07 3.90
N PRO A 274 -32.69 -33.63 5.13
CA PRO A 274 -33.66 -34.57 5.66
C PRO A 274 -35.00 -33.87 5.92
N ALA A 275 -36.08 -34.60 5.66
CA ALA A 275 -37.46 -34.14 5.70
C ALA A 275 -37.90 -33.75 7.11
N PHE A 276 -37.83 -32.47 7.44
CA PHE A 276 -38.74 -31.82 8.38
C PHE A 276 -38.88 -30.36 7.99
N TYR A 277 -39.98 -30.03 7.32
CA TYR A 277 -40.83 -28.87 7.61
C TYR A 277 -42.00 -28.92 6.62
N SER A 278 -43.15 -29.34 7.14
CA SER A 278 -44.44 -29.17 6.47
C SER A 278 -44.85 -27.70 6.50
N SER A 279 -45.67 -27.34 5.51
CA SER A 279 -46.26 -26.05 5.19
C SER A 279 -46.77 -25.22 6.37
N SER A 280 -46.43 -23.92 6.34
CA SER A 280 -46.95 -22.86 7.20
C SER A 280 -48.43 -22.55 6.96
N PRO A 281 -49.22 -22.36 8.03
CA PRO A 281 -50.43 -21.56 8.01
C PRO A 281 -50.32 -20.34 8.95
N TYR A 282 -50.45 -19.14 8.37
CA TYR A 282 -51.01 -17.90 8.91
C TYR A 282 -50.29 -17.00 9.96
N ASP A 283 -50.34 -15.71 9.61
CA ASP A 283 -50.74 -14.52 10.40
C ASP A 283 -49.93 -14.05 11.62
N GLY A 284 -49.06 -13.06 11.39
CA GLY A 284 -49.42 -11.64 11.58
C GLY A 284 -49.81 -11.07 12.96
N LYS A 285 -49.96 -11.86 14.03
CA LYS A 285 -50.47 -11.34 15.32
C LYS A 285 -49.58 -11.53 16.55
N LEU A 286 -48.41 -12.18 16.45
CA LEU A 286 -47.64 -12.56 17.65
C LEU A 286 -46.71 -11.47 18.23
N LEU A 287 -46.48 -10.35 17.54
CA LEU A 287 -45.46 -9.38 17.96
C LEU A 287 -45.95 -8.41 19.06
N ALA A 288 -47.26 -8.21 19.18
CA ALA A 288 -47.87 -7.33 20.17
C ALA A 288 -47.94 -7.96 21.57
N ASP A 289 -48.12 -9.28 21.65
CA ASP A 289 -48.22 -10.02 22.92
C ASP A 289 -46.84 -10.35 23.55
N VAL A 290 -45.77 -10.32 22.75
CA VAL A 290 -44.40 -10.52 23.25
C VAL A 290 -43.84 -9.23 23.85
N LEU A 291 -44.23 -8.07 23.33
CA LEU A 291 -43.75 -6.76 23.82
C LEU A 291 -44.36 -6.36 25.17
N SER A 292 -45.47 -6.96 25.58
CA SER A 292 -46.14 -6.71 26.87
C SER A 292 -45.62 -7.56 28.03
N SER A 293 -44.68 -8.48 27.80
CA SER A 293 -44.17 -9.41 28.83
C SER A 293 -42.69 -9.22 29.23
N LEU A 294 -42.03 -8.14 28.80
CA LEU A 294 -40.63 -7.86 29.19
C LEU A 294 -40.53 -7.10 30.54
N PRO A 295 -39.77 -7.61 31.53
CA PRO A 295 -39.48 -6.86 32.77
C PRO A 295 -38.50 -5.69 32.56
N HIS A 296 -38.63 -4.68 33.42
CA HIS A 296 -37.85 -3.43 33.52
C HIS A 296 -36.32 -3.63 33.78
N PRO A 297 -35.46 -2.60 33.60
CA PRO A 297 -34.04 -2.78 33.27
C PRO A 297 -33.15 -3.18 34.47
N VAL A 298 -32.07 -3.91 34.15
CA VAL A 298 -31.07 -4.42 35.11
C VAL A 298 -30.02 -3.34 35.47
N PRO A 299 -29.47 -3.28 36.70
CA PRO A 299 -28.71 -2.13 37.20
C PRO A 299 -27.26 -2.05 36.70
N VAL A 300 -26.75 -0.82 36.70
CA VAL A 300 -25.34 -0.43 36.50
C VAL A 300 -24.46 -1.03 37.62
N TYR A 301 -23.43 -1.81 37.26
CA TYR A 301 -22.46 -2.34 38.21
C TYR A 301 -21.39 -1.28 38.57
N LYS A 302 -21.32 -0.90 39.85
CA LYS A 302 -20.22 -0.14 40.45
C LYS A 302 -19.17 -1.12 41.00
N MET A 303 -17.89 -0.80 40.78
CA MET A 303 -16.75 -1.47 41.43
C MET A 303 -16.73 -1.14 42.92
N ASP A 304 -16.45 -2.15 43.75
CA ASP A 304 -15.83 -1.94 45.06
C ASP A 304 -14.71 -2.98 45.27
N MET A 305 -13.55 -2.46 45.68
CA MET A 305 -12.40 -3.25 46.16
C MET A 305 -12.55 -3.56 47.64
N LYS A 306 -12.03 -4.71 48.08
CA LYS A 306 -11.41 -4.85 49.41
C LYS A 306 -10.48 -6.07 49.49
N GLU A 307 -9.33 -5.83 50.14
CA GLU A 307 -8.36 -6.76 50.75
C GLU A 307 -9.08 -7.64 51.82
N ASP A 308 -8.61 -8.80 52.31
CA ASP A 308 -7.24 -9.15 52.70
C ASP A 308 -7.09 -10.67 52.98
N ALA A 309 -5.85 -11.08 53.27
CA ALA A 309 -5.27 -12.42 53.45
C ALA A 309 -5.91 -13.43 54.46
N SER A 310 -5.69 -14.74 54.27
CA SER A 310 -4.90 -15.68 55.14
C SER A 310 -5.20 -17.20 54.97
N ALA A 311 -4.22 -18.03 55.37
CA ALA A 311 -4.13 -19.51 55.52
C ALA A 311 -3.88 -20.36 54.24
N VAL A 312 -2.72 -20.96 53.91
CA VAL A 312 -1.62 -21.73 54.58
C VAL A 312 -1.79 -23.27 54.55
N LEU A 313 -0.88 -23.91 53.78
CA LEU A 313 -0.29 -25.28 53.82
C LEU A 313 -1.24 -26.50 53.67
N VAL A 314 -0.90 -27.58 52.95
CA VAL A 314 0.22 -28.53 53.18
C VAL A 314 0.60 -29.27 51.88
N LEU A 315 1.85 -29.74 51.84
CA LEU A 315 2.60 -30.37 50.75
C LEU A 315 3.01 -31.82 51.14
N GLN A 316 3.23 -32.68 50.12
CA GLN A 316 4.11 -33.88 50.05
C GLN A 316 3.53 -35.30 50.32
N PRO A 317 4.21 -36.43 49.93
CA PRO A 317 4.86 -36.78 48.64
C PRO A 317 4.83 -38.32 48.26
N LYS A 318 5.49 -38.69 47.13
CA LYS A 318 6.18 -39.98 46.77
C LYS A 318 5.36 -41.21 46.29
N SER A 319 5.52 -41.68 45.02
CA SER A 319 6.51 -42.65 44.44
C SER A 319 6.13 -44.13 44.70
N GLU A 320 6.00 -45.04 43.72
CA GLU A 320 7.08 -45.72 42.98
C GLU A 320 6.58 -46.65 41.84
N VAL A 321 7.54 -47.11 41.05
CA VAL A 321 7.53 -47.79 39.73
C VAL A 321 7.25 -49.31 39.82
N THR A 322 6.63 -49.94 38.80
CA THR A 322 7.14 -51.14 38.05
C THR A 322 6.25 -51.48 36.85
N SER A 323 6.94 -51.83 35.76
CA SER A 323 6.55 -52.11 34.38
C SER A 323 5.82 -53.44 34.18
N THR A 324 4.83 -53.49 33.26
CA THR A 324 4.80 -54.47 32.15
C THR A 324 3.82 -54.07 31.05
N SER A 325 4.21 -54.44 29.83
CA SER A 325 3.66 -54.18 28.50
C SER A 325 2.18 -54.52 28.26
N SER A 326 1.46 -53.64 27.54
CA SER A 326 0.88 -53.95 26.22
C SER A 326 0.17 -52.73 25.63
N ILE A 327 0.47 -52.48 24.37
CA ILE A 327 -0.02 -51.39 23.53
C ILE A 327 -1.52 -51.57 23.27
N SER A 328 -2.32 -50.56 23.60
CA SER A 328 -3.59 -50.26 22.92
C SER A 328 -3.92 -48.78 23.10
N ALA A 329 -3.76 -48.03 22.01
CA ALA A 329 -4.04 -46.61 21.95
C ALA A 329 -5.52 -46.38 21.63
N SER A 330 -6.16 -45.47 22.36
CA SER A 330 -7.42 -44.84 21.98
C SER A 330 -7.36 -43.38 22.43
N PRO A 331 -7.23 -42.41 21.51
CA PRO A 331 -7.43 -41.00 21.85
C PRO A 331 -8.93 -40.68 21.74
N GLU A 332 -9.47 -40.08 22.79
CA GLU A 332 -10.78 -39.46 22.83
C GLU A 332 -10.91 -38.44 21.68
N LYS A 333 -11.87 -38.72 20.79
CA LYS A 333 -12.31 -37.81 19.74
C LYS A 333 -13.22 -36.76 20.37
N SER A 334 -12.73 -35.53 20.46
CA SER A 334 -13.60 -34.36 20.39
C SER A 334 -14.28 -34.36 19.01
N GLU A 335 -15.62 -34.38 19.01
CA GLU A 335 -16.47 -34.51 17.84
C GLU A 335 -16.18 -33.44 16.79
N VAL A 336 -15.61 -33.89 15.67
CA VAL A 336 -15.55 -33.16 14.41
C VAL A 336 -16.82 -33.52 13.65
N SER A 337 -17.73 -32.55 13.52
CA SER A 337 -18.90 -32.64 12.64
C SER A 337 -18.45 -32.92 11.20
N SER A 338 -19.16 -33.85 10.59
CA SER A 338 -18.90 -34.56 9.34
C SER A 338 -18.64 -33.68 8.12
N ALA A 339 -17.74 -34.20 7.27
CA ALA A 339 -17.33 -33.67 5.98
C ALA A 339 -18.49 -33.41 5.03
N HIS A 340 -18.67 -32.14 4.66
CA HIS A 340 -19.22 -31.74 3.37
C HIS A 340 -18.07 -31.56 2.37
N GLU A 341 -18.33 -31.85 1.11
CA GLU A 341 -17.42 -31.80 -0.04
C GLU A 341 -16.43 -30.64 0.04
N ALA A 342 -15.14 -30.94 -0.18
CA ALA A 342 -14.01 -30.10 0.22
C ALA A 342 -13.97 -28.73 -0.51
N GLY A 343 -14.72 -27.76 0.02
CA GLY A 343 -14.50 -26.35 -0.22
C GLY A 343 -13.13 -25.90 0.29
N ASN A 344 -12.62 -24.79 -0.23
CA ASN A 344 -11.41 -24.19 0.30
C ASN A 344 -11.66 -23.70 1.74
N VAL A 345 -10.59 -23.67 2.55
CA VAL A 345 -10.65 -23.20 3.95
C VAL A 345 -11.23 -21.78 4.10
N TRP A 346 -11.17 -20.97 3.04
CA TRP A 346 -11.68 -19.60 3.01
C TRP A 346 -13.11 -19.48 2.46
N ASP A 347 -13.79 -20.54 2.06
CA ASP A 347 -15.13 -20.42 1.47
C ASP A 347 -16.13 -19.82 2.48
N GLY A 348 -16.98 -18.90 2.01
CA GLY A 348 -17.92 -18.12 2.84
C GLY A 348 -17.31 -16.93 3.60
N TYR A 349 -16.00 -16.66 3.51
CA TYR A 349 -15.39 -15.57 4.30
C TYR A 349 -15.88 -14.16 3.93
N LEU A 350 -16.51 -14.00 2.76
CA LEU A 350 -17.11 -12.74 2.36
C LEU A 350 -18.39 -12.45 3.13
N ASP A 351 -19.07 -13.49 3.62
CA ASP A 351 -20.28 -13.39 4.42
C ASP A 351 -19.96 -13.10 5.89
N ASP A 352 -18.69 -13.27 6.30
CA ASP A 352 -18.24 -12.91 7.64
C ASP A 352 -18.51 -11.43 7.94
N GLU A 353 -19.29 -11.20 8.99
CA GLU A 353 -19.49 -9.87 9.55
C GLU A 353 -18.27 -9.45 10.36
N LEU A 354 -17.73 -8.28 9.99
CA LEU A 354 -16.68 -7.65 10.77
C LEU A 354 -17.32 -6.89 11.93
N PRO A 355 -16.81 -7.03 13.16
CA PRO A 355 -17.31 -6.26 14.28
C PRO A 355 -17.08 -4.78 14.00
N GLU A 356 -17.92 -3.96 14.63
CA GLU A 356 -17.76 -2.52 14.59
C GLU A 356 -16.37 -2.12 15.10
N LYS A 357 -15.90 -0.98 14.61
CA LYS A 357 -14.61 -0.46 15.03
C LYS A 357 -14.72 0.03 16.47
N THR A 358 -13.75 -0.34 17.29
CA THR A 358 -13.57 0.21 18.63
C THR A 358 -13.33 1.71 18.54
N ASP A 359 -13.97 2.50 19.40
CA ASP A 359 -13.88 3.96 19.49
C ASP A 359 -14.57 4.72 18.34
N GLY A 360 -15.18 5.87 18.68
CA GLY A 360 -15.77 6.78 17.71
C GLY A 360 -14.77 7.26 16.64
N HIS A 361 -15.26 7.56 15.43
CA HIS A 361 -14.43 7.88 14.26
C HIS A 361 -13.34 8.94 14.52
N TYR A 362 -13.67 10.00 15.27
CA TYR A 362 -12.75 11.08 15.61
C TYR A 362 -11.60 10.63 16.51
N PHE A 363 -11.90 9.99 17.66
CA PHE A 363 -10.89 9.47 18.58
C PHE A 363 -10.00 8.41 17.93
N ARG A 364 -10.57 7.57 17.08
CA ARG A 364 -9.85 6.55 16.31
C ARG A 364 -8.87 7.17 15.31
N ASN A 365 -9.28 8.16 14.54
CA ASN A 365 -8.38 8.86 13.62
C ASN A 365 -7.27 9.60 14.37
N LEU A 366 -7.58 10.25 15.49
CA LEU A 366 -6.59 10.89 16.36
C LEU A 366 -5.54 9.88 16.86
N ARG A 367 -5.98 8.71 17.34
CA ARG A 367 -5.11 7.64 17.84
C ARG A 367 -4.21 7.04 16.75
N HIS A 368 -4.76 6.74 15.57
CA HIS A 368 -4.06 5.99 14.53
C HIS A 368 -3.27 6.86 13.54
N GLN A 369 -3.71 8.10 13.26
CA GLN A 369 -3.03 8.99 12.32
C GLN A 369 -2.11 9.99 13.01
N ILE A 370 -2.55 10.58 14.12
CA ILE A 370 -1.82 11.67 14.79
C ILE A 370 -0.90 11.12 15.89
N PHE A 371 -1.41 10.23 16.76
CA PHE A 371 -0.63 9.63 17.85
C PHE A 371 -0.09 8.23 17.55
N SER A 372 0.35 7.98 16.32
CA SER A 372 1.09 6.74 16.01
C SER A 372 2.35 6.63 16.88
N LEU A 373 2.79 5.42 17.25
CA LEU A 373 3.94 5.28 18.16
C LEU A 373 5.20 5.95 17.61
N TYR A 374 5.42 5.87 16.30
CA TYR A 374 6.45 6.63 15.61
C TYR A 374 6.40 8.13 15.95
N ARG A 375 5.22 8.75 15.83
CA ARG A 375 5.01 10.17 16.14
C ARG A 375 5.09 10.46 17.64
N ARG A 376 4.75 9.50 18.50
CA ARG A 376 4.94 9.62 19.96
C ARG A 376 6.42 9.64 20.31
N LEU A 377 7.22 8.71 19.78
CA LEU A 377 8.66 8.69 19.99
C LEU A 377 9.33 9.95 19.44
N PHE A 378 8.92 10.40 18.26
CA PHE A 378 9.30 11.71 17.73
C PHE A 378 8.92 12.84 18.70
N GLY A 379 7.68 12.82 19.19
CA GLY A 379 7.15 13.81 20.13
C GLY A 379 7.90 13.83 21.46
N VAL A 380 8.32 12.67 21.98
CA VAL A 380 9.17 12.57 23.18
C VAL A 380 10.49 13.32 22.95
N VAL A 381 11.18 13.06 21.83
CA VAL A 381 12.41 13.78 21.49
C VAL A 381 12.17 15.27 21.38
N PHE A 382 11.06 15.68 20.75
CA PHE A 382 10.70 17.09 20.63
C PHE A 382 10.43 17.74 21.99
N ILE A 383 9.67 17.09 22.89
CA ILE A 383 9.38 17.57 24.24
C ILE A 383 10.67 17.68 25.05
N THR A 384 11.56 16.68 24.98
CA THR A 384 12.87 16.74 25.65
C THR A 384 13.69 17.93 25.14
N ASN A 385 13.75 18.14 23.83
CA ASN A 385 14.46 19.29 23.25
C ASN A 385 13.79 20.64 23.60
N MET A 386 12.46 20.68 23.72
CA MET A 386 11.73 21.85 24.16
C MET A 386 12.02 22.17 25.64
N ALA A 387 12.09 21.15 26.50
CA ALA A 387 12.48 21.32 27.89
C ALA A 387 13.92 21.86 28.01
N VAL A 388 14.85 21.35 27.20
CA VAL A 388 16.21 21.89 27.10
C VAL A 388 16.19 23.34 26.64
N PHE A 389 15.41 23.68 25.62
CA PHE A 389 15.25 25.05 25.14
C PHE A 389 14.73 26.01 26.22
N ILE A 390 13.67 25.61 26.95
CA ILE A 390 13.13 26.39 28.07
C ILE A 390 14.17 26.57 29.17
N ALA A 391 14.89 25.49 29.54
CA ALA A 391 15.95 25.54 30.55
C ALA A 391 17.10 26.47 30.14
N THR A 392 17.47 26.47 28.85
CA THR A 392 18.45 27.40 28.29
C THR A 392 17.99 28.85 28.39
N LEU A 393 16.73 29.15 28.05
CA LEU A 393 16.19 30.50 28.19
C LEU A 393 16.10 30.94 29.66
N ALA A 394 15.69 30.04 30.56
CA ALA A 394 15.59 30.32 31.99
C ALA A 394 16.96 30.64 32.63
N LYS A 395 18.05 30.11 32.08
CA LYS A 395 19.44 30.43 32.49
C LYS A 395 19.97 31.75 31.93
N GLY A 396 19.20 32.46 31.10
CA GLY A 396 19.62 33.70 30.44
C GLY A 396 20.20 33.51 29.04
N GLY A 397 20.06 32.32 28.44
CA GLY A 397 20.59 31.98 27.13
C GLY A 397 21.67 30.89 27.18
N ALA A 398 22.23 30.59 26.01
CA ALA A 398 23.37 29.69 25.86
C ALA A 398 24.38 30.27 24.88
N ASN A 399 25.66 30.04 25.16
CA ASN A 399 26.74 30.40 24.24
C ASN A 399 26.91 29.36 23.12
N ALA A 400 27.77 29.64 22.15
CA ALA A 400 28.01 28.76 21.03
C ALA A 400 28.52 27.36 21.45
N GLN A 401 29.34 27.26 22.50
CA GLN A 401 29.87 25.98 23.01
C GLN A 401 28.75 25.06 23.54
N GLU A 402 27.83 25.60 24.34
CA GLU A 402 26.70 24.87 24.90
C GLU A 402 25.71 24.43 23.81
N LEU A 403 25.40 25.31 22.86
CA LEU A 403 24.54 24.99 21.71
C LEU A 403 25.18 23.91 20.82
N GLY A 404 26.50 23.99 20.60
CA GLY A 404 27.25 22.98 19.87
C GLY A 404 27.14 21.59 20.49
N LEU A 405 27.18 21.48 21.81
CA LEU A 405 26.96 20.22 22.52
C LEU A 405 25.54 19.66 22.28
N ILE A 406 24.50 20.50 22.32
CA ILE A 406 23.12 20.07 22.09
C ILE A 406 22.92 19.56 20.65
N VAL A 407 23.55 20.20 19.67
CA VAL A 407 23.56 19.75 18.27
C VAL A 407 24.20 18.37 18.17
N VAL A 408 25.41 18.21 18.71
CA VAL A 408 26.16 16.95 18.65
C VAL A 408 25.42 15.82 19.39
N ALA A 409 24.78 16.10 20.52
CA ALA A 409 23.99 15.11 21.25
C ALA A 409 22.77 14.61 20.45
N ASN A 410 22.07 15.50 19.73
CA ASN A 410 20.98 15.11 18.85
C ASN A 410 21.49 14.27 17.65
N LEU A 411 22.59 14.69 17.01
CA LEU A 411 23.19 13.93 15.91
C LEU A 411 23.66 12.54 16.36
N PHE A 412 24.31 12.46 17.52
CA PHE A 412 24.70 11.21 18.17
C PHE A 412 23.51 10.27 18.34
N CYS A 413 22.42 10.74 18.95
CA CYS A 413 21.22 9.93 19.16
C CYS A 413 20.59 9.50 17.83
N ALA A 414 20.51 10.40 16.84
CA ALA A 414 19.96 10.10 15.54
C ALA A 414 20.73 8.94 14.86
N ILE A 415 22.07 9.00 14.87
CA ILE A 415 22.93 7.97 14.25
C ILE A 415 22.83 6.65 15.03
N LEU A 416 22.87 6.71 16.36
CA LEU A 416 22.88 5.52 17.21
C LEU A 416 21.61 4.68 17.04
N MET A 417 20.44 5.31 16.85
CA MET A 417 19.16 4.62 16.62
C MET A 417 19.09 3.87 15.28
N ARG A 418 20.09 4.02 14.40
CA ARG A 418 20.22 3.30 13.12
C ARG A 418 21.28 2.22 13.13
N GLN A 419 21.94 2.02 14.26
CA GLN A 419 23.05 1.08 14.38
C GLN A 419 22.54 -0.34 14.68
N ASP A 420 23.04 -1.35 13.95
CA ASP A 420 22.46 -2.72 13.98
C ASP A 420 22.48 -3.39 15.37
N TYR A 421 23.53 -3.20 16.17
CA TYR A 421 23.63 -3.72 17.54
C TYR A 421 22.69 -3.00 18.50
N VAL A 422 22.53 -1.69 18.35
CA VAL A 422 21.59 -0.89 19.14
C VAL A 422 20.18 -1.36 18.85
N ILE A 423 19.82 -1.46 17.57
CA ILE A 423 18.53 -2.02 17.14
C ILE A 423 18.35 -3.42 17.73
N ASN A 424 19.37 -4.28 17.63
CA ASN A 424 19.30 -5.63 18.17
C ASN A 424 19.13 -5.65 19.70
N ALA A 425 19.75 -4.75 20.43
CA ALA A 425 19.59 -4.60 21.87
C ALA A 425 18.16 -4.18 22.23
N PHE A 426 17.60 -3.17 21.53
CA PHE A 426 16.20 -2.75 21.72
C PHE A 426 15.23 -3.90 21.49
N PHE A 427 15.37 -4.61 20.38
CA PHE A 427 14.53 -5.78 20.10
C PHE A 427 14.73 -6.90 21.12
N THR A 428 15.95 -7.12 21.60
CA THR A 428 16.24 -8.16 22.61
C THR A 428 15.54 -7.84 23.92
N VAL A 429 15.64 -6.61 24.41
CA VAL A 429 14.99 -6.16 25.65
C VAL A 429 13.47 -6.12 25.50
N ALA A 430 12.95 -5.54 24.41
CA ALA A 430 11.51 -5.48 24.21
C ALA A 430 10.88 -6.88 24.02
N CYS A 431 11.59 -7.80 23.37
CA CYS A 431 11.10 -9.16 23.12
C CYS A 431 11.43 -10.14 24.26
N SER A 432 12.06 -9.69 25.36
CA SER A 432 12.24 -10.52 26.56
C SER A 432 11.03 -10.46 27.51
N VAL A 433 10.01 -9.64 27.20
CA VAL A 433 8.78 -9.57 27.98
C VAL A 433 8.08 -10.95 27.98
N PRO A 434 7.83 -11.55 29.16
CA PRO A 434 7.24 -12.88 29.25
C PRO A 434 5.83 -12.95 28.67
N ARG A 435 5.47 -14.12 28.09
CA ARG A 435 4.09 -14.38 27.59
C ARG A 435 3.03 -14.37 28.69
N SER A 436 3.44 -14.54 29.95
CA SER A 436 2.54 -14.47 31.12
C SER A 436 2.07 -13.05 31.42
N TRP A 437 2.79 -12.02 30.97
CA TRP A 437 2.40 -10.64 31.23
C TRP A 437 1.12 -10.25 30.47
N PRO A 438 0.35 -9.26 30.98
CA PRO A 438 -0.85 -8.77 30.31
C PRO A 438 -0.60 -8.41 28.84
N LEU A 439 -1.56 -8.75 27.96
CA LEU A 439 -1.47 -8.46 26.52
C LEU A 439 -1.28 -6.96 26.25
N ALA A 440 -1.79 -6.09 27.12
CA ALA A 440 -1.60 -4.64 27.05
C ALA A 440 -0.12 -4.22 27.10
N ILE A 441 0.72 -4.92 27.86
CA ILE A 441 2.16 -4.64 27.93
C ILE A 441 2.87 -5.26 26.71
N ARG A 442 2.56 -6.53 26.41
CA ARG A 442 3.16 -7.26 25.28
C ARG A 442 2.91 -6.56 23.94
N ARG A 443 1.70 -6.01 23.73
CA ARG A 443 1.36 -5.24 22.52
C ARG A 443 2.12 -3.92 22.41
N VAL A 444 2.54 -3.31 23.53
CA VAL A 444 3.36 -2.09 23.54
C VAL A 444 4.80 -2.46 23.21
N ALA A 445 5.33 -3.49 23.86
CA ALA A 445 6.67 -4.02 23.59
C ALA A 445 6.83 -4.47 22.12
N GLY A 446 5.81 -5.10 21.54
CA GLY A 446 5.78 -5.52 20.13
C GLY A 446 5.85 -4.36 19.13
N ARG A 447 5.74 -3.11 19.56
CA ARG A 447 5.89 -1.92 18.70
C ARG A 447 7.32 -1.37 18.65
N VAL A 448 8.30 -2.08 19.20
CA VAL A 448 9.73 -1.71 19.21
C VAL A 448 10.29 -1.35 17.83
N TYR A 449 9.76 -1.91 16.74
CA TYR A 449 10.19 -1.58 15.38
C TYR A 449 9.90 -0.11 14.96
N HIS A 450 9.19 0.68 15.77
CA HIS A 450 8.96 2.10 15.52
C HIS A 450 10.10 3.03 16.00
N ILE A 451 11.22 2.49 16.48
CA ILE A 451 12.42 3.26 16.91
C ILE A 451 12.93 4.27 15.86
N GLY A 452 12.60 4.11 14.58
CA GLY A 452 12.88 5.12 13.55
C GLY A 452 12.30 6.51 13.86
N GLY A 453 11.25 6.59 14.70
CA GLY A 453 10.71 7.86 15.19
C GLY A 453 11.70 8.65 16.06
N LEU A 454 12.55 7.96 16.82
CA LEU A 454 13.63 8.57 17.59
C LEU A 454 14.72 9.14 16.67
N HIS A 455 15.14 8.35 15.68
CA HIS A 455 16.11 8.81 14.67
C HIS A 455 15.65 10.11 13.99
N SER A 456 14.42 10.13 13.46
CA SER A 456 13.88 11.32 12.80
C SER A 456 13.62 12.47 13.76
N GLY A 457 13.18 12.20 14.99
CA GLY A 457 13.02 13.23 16.03
C GLY A 457 14.34 13.93 16.31
N CYS A 458 15.38 13.16 16.57
CA CYS A 458 16.71 13.68 16.86
C CYS A 458 17.33 14.39 15.66
N ALA A 459 17.14 13.88 14.43
CA ALA A 459 17.65 14.53 13.22
C ALA A 459 17.02 15.92 12.99
N ILE A 460 15.69 16.03 13.13
CA ILE A 460 14.98 17.30 12.93
C ILE A 460 15.28 18.28 14.07
N SER A 461 15.25 17.83 15.33
CA SER A 461 15.64 18.66 16.48
C SER A 461 17.10 19.12 16.36
N GLY A 462 18.00 18.24 15.93
CA GLY A 462 19.39 18.57 15.66
C GLY A 462 19.57 19.65 14.59
N LEU A 463 18.78 19.61 13.50
CA LEU A 463 18.78 20.67 12.49
C LEU A 463 18.30 22.01 13.06
N VAL A 464 17.22 22.02 13.86
CA VAL A 464 16.73 23.25 14.50
C VAL A 464 17.79 23.86 15.41
N TRP A 465 18.41 23.03 16.26
CA TRP A 465 19.51 23.47 17.12
C TRP A 465 20.74 23.92 16.33
N LEU A 466 21.03 23.28 15.19
CA LEU A 466 22.14 23.68 14.33
C LEU A 466 21.91 25.07 13.76
N ILE A 467 20.68 25.41 13.36
CA ILE A 467 20.32 26.78 12.93
C ILE A 467 20.54 27.77 14.08
N LEU A 468 20.08 27.46 15.29
CA LEU A 468 20.28 28.32 16.47
C LEU A 468 21.76 28.50 16.79
N PHE A 469 22.53 27.41 16.75
CA PHE A 469 23.98 27.42 16.92
C PHE A 469 24.68 28.28 15.87
N THR A 470 24.30 28.16 14.59
CA THR A 470 24.84 29.00 13.51
C THR A 470 24.58 30.48 13.77
N VAL A 471 23.34 30.85 14.15
CA VAL A 471 23.00 32.25 14.44
C VAL A 471 23.80 32.77 15.63
N GLN A 472 23.91 31.99 16.71
CA GLN A 472 24.65 32.39 17.89
C GLN A 472 26.16 32.52 17.60
N ALA A 473 26.78 31.54 16.94
CA ALA A 473 28.19 31.59 16.58
C ALA A 473 28.50 32.79 15.66
N THR A 474 27.62 33.11 14.71
CA THR A 474 27.75 34.32 13.88
C THR A 474 27.64 35.60 14.71
N ARG A 475 26.73 35.66 15.69
CA ARG A 475 26.60 36.82 16.60
C ARG A 475 27.85 37.03 17.44
N GLU A 476 28.38 35.95 18.02
CA GLU A 476 29.61 35.99 18.81
C GLU A 476 30.80 36.46 17.96
N LEU A 477 30.92 35.98 16.73
CA LEU A 477 31.95 36.44 15.78
C LEU A 477 31.82 37.94 15.48
N LEU A 478 30.61 38.43 15.19
CA LEU A 478 30.37 39.84 14.88
C LEU A 478 30.65 40.76 16.07
N LYS A 479 30.41 40.28 17.29
CA LYS A 479 30.72 40.98 18.53
C LYS A 479 32.20 40.83 18.95
N LYS A 480 33.01 40.13 18.16
CA LYS A 480 34.42 39.81 18.47
C LYS A 480 34.59 39.09 19.82
N GLU A 481 33.65 38.19 20.12
CA GLU A 481 33.71 37.30 21.28
C GLU A 481 34.59 36.08 20.95
N ARG A 482 34.34 34.91 21.57
CA ARG A 482 35.26 33.76 21.54
C ARG A 482 35.29 32.99 20.21
N THR A 483 34.20 32.98 19.44
CA THR A 483 34.10 32.16 18.22
C THR A 483 34.92 32.71 17.06
N SER A 484 35.70 31.84 16.43
CA SER A 484 36.52 32.17 15.26
C SER A 484 35.75 32.14 13.94
N ILE A 485 36.31 32.80 12.91
CA ILE A 485 35.77 32.78 11.54
C ILE A 485 35.70 31.33 11.03
N ALA A 486 36.73 30.53 11.31
CA ALA A 486 36.80 29.13 10.88
C ALA A 486 35.63 28.30 11.45
N THR A 487 35.34 28.44 12.75
CA THR A 487 34.20 27.80 13.42
C THR A 487 32.87 28.16 12.75
N VAL A 488 32.65 29.44 12.44
CA VAL A 488 31.42 29.88 11.78
C VAL A 488 31.34 29.34 10.35
N SER A 489 32.41 29.41 9.56
CA SER A 489 32.45 28.90 8.19
C SER A 489 32.12 27.41 8.12
N ILE A 490 32.77 26.58 8.94
CA ILE A 490 32.51 25.13 8.99
C ILE A 490 31.06 24.85 9.41
N THR A 491 30.51 25.62 10.36
CA THR A 491 29.11 25.50 10.79
C THR A 491 28.13 25.72 9.63
N TYR A 492 28.34 26.74 8.79
CA TYR A 492 27.48 26.99 7.62
C TYR A 492 27.55 25.86 6.59
N PHE A 493 28.74 25.28 6.36
CA PHE A 493 28.87 24.10 5.49
C PHE A 493 28.10 22.90 6.05
N ILE A 494 28.23 22.61 7.35
CA ILE A 494 27.47 21.54 8.01
C ILE A 494 25.97 21.78 7.86
N LEU A 495 25.49 23.01 8.10
CA LEU A 495 24.08 23.36 7.97
C LEU A 495 23.56 23.12 6.56
N MET A 496 24.30 23.55 5.54
CA MET A 496 23.94 23.33 4.14
C MET A 496 23.82 21.84 3.79
N LEU A 497 24.79 21.02 4.23
CA LEU A 497 24.76 19.57 3.97
C LEU A 497 23.60 18.87 4.70
N VAL A 498 23.35 19.22 5.97
CA VAL A 498 22.26 18.63 6.77
C VAL A 498 20.90 19.02 6.20
N ILE A 499 20.71 20.26 5.74
CA ILE A 499 19.50 20.68 5.02
C ILE A 499 19.33 19.81 3.76
N GLY A 500 20.39 19.63 2.96
CA GLY A 500 20.37 18.74 1.81
C GLY A 500 19.92 17.32 2.17
N ILE A 501 20.52 16.74 3.21
CA ILE A 501 20.16 15.41 3.72
C ILE A 501 18.66 15.32 4.08
N VAL A 502 18.13 16.32 4.80
CA VAL A 502 16.71 16.33 5.23
C VAL A 502 15.77 16.49 4.05
N LEU A 503 16.12 17.31 3.05
CA LEU A 503 15.33 17.49 1.83
C LEU A 503 15.21 16.18 1.04
N PHE A 504 16.32 15.46 0.84
CA PHE A 504 16.30 14.15 0.17
C PHE A 504 15.61 13.08 1.02
N ALA A 505 15.68 13.17 2.35
CA ALA A 505 14.98 12.27 3.27
C ALA A 505 13.46 12.51 3.34
N TYR A 506 12.95 13.59 2.74
CA TYR A 506 11.51 13.86 2.72
C TYR A 506 10.76 12.68 2.08
N PRO A 507 9.70 12.13 2.72
CA PRO A 507 9.14 10.83 2.34
C PRO A 507 8.79 10.70 0.85
N LYS A 508 8.23 11.75 0.23
CA LYS A 508 7.88 11.71 -1.20
C LYS A 508 9.11 11.63 -2.11
N VAL A 509 10.18 12.36 -1.75
CA VAL A 509 11.44 12.36 -2.51
C VAL A 509 12.13 11.02 -2.33
N ARG A 510 12.27 10.56 -1.08
CA ARG A 510 12.86 9.25 -0.75
C ARG A 510 12.18 8.09 -1.50
N THR A 511 10.85 8.07 -1.57
CA THR A 511 10.12 6.98 -2.24
C THR A 511 10.19 7.05 -3.77
N SER A 512 10.27 8.25 -4.35
CA SER A 512 10.31 8.41 -5.82
C SER A 512 11.73 8.33 -6.39
N HIS A 513 12.74 8.71 -5.62
CA HIS A 513 14.14 8.79 -6.04
C HIS A 513 15.03 8.04 -5.04
N HIS A 514 14.70 6.77 -4.75
CA HIS A 514 15.34 5.96 -3.71
C HIS A 514 16.87 5.89 -3.85
N ASP A 515 17.39 5.58 -5.04
CA ASP A 515 18.83 5.43 -5.25
C ASP A 515 19.58 6.76 -5.12
N ALA A 516 18.96 7.86 -5.57
CA ALA A 516 19.54 9.19 -5.41
C ALA A 516 19.56 9.60 -3.93
N PHE A 517 18.49 9.31 -3.20
CA PHE A 517 18.46 9.48 -1.75
C PHE A 517 19.57 8.69 -1.07
N GLU A 518 19.75 7.40 -1.38
CA GLU A 518 20.80 6.60 -0.76
C GLU A 518 22.20 7.15 -1.01
N ARG A 519 22.51 7.54 -2.27
CA ARG A 519 23.81 8.13 -2.61
C ARG A 519 24.04 9.46 -1.89
N ALA A 520 23.06 10.37 -1.96
CA ALA A 520 23.16 11.68 -1.31
C ALA A 520 23.29 11.53 0.20
N HIS A 521 22.47 10.71 0.84
CA HIS A 521 22.49 10.51 2.29
C HIS A 521 23.83 9.95 2.77
N ARG A 522 24.44 9.02 2.03
CA ARG A 522 25.77 8.48 2.36
C ARG A 522 26.87 9.51 2.16
N PHE A 523 26.97 10.10 0.97
CA PHE A 523 28.04 11.04 0.64
C PHE A 523 27.99 12.26 1.56
N LEU A 524 26.84 12.93 1.61
CA LEU A 524 26.65 14.10 2.47
C LEU A 524 26.80 13.73 3.95
N GLY A 525 26.38 12.53 4.37
CA GLY A 525 26.51 12.05 5.75
C GLY A 525 27.98 11.89 6.19
N TRP A 526 28.83 11.27 5.37
CA TRP A 526 30.27 11.15 5.66
C TRP A 526 30.96 12.50 5.68
N THR A 527 30.69 13.35 4.69
CA THR A 527 31.23 14.72 4.63
C THR A 527 30.80 15.52 5.85
N THR A 528 29.52 15.44 6.24
CA THR A 528 29.00 16.10 7.45
C THR A 528 29.70 15.60 8.70
N THR A 529 29.92 14.28 8.83
CA THR A 529 30.60 13.69 10.00
C THR A 529 32.04 14.20 10.12
N ALA A 530 32.78 14.28 9.00
CA ALA A 530 34.13 14.84 8.99
C ALA A 530 34.15 16.32 9.36
N LEU A 531 33.19 17.11 8.85
CA LEU A 531 33.09 18.52 9.22
C LEU A 531 32.69 18.72 10.68
N VAL A 532 31.84 17.85 11.24
CA VAL A 532 31.49 17.88 12.67
C VAL A 532 32.72 17.62 13.55
N TRP A 533 33.64 16.74 13.14
CA TRP A 533 34.95 16.61 13.81
C TRP A 533 35.73 17.92 13.82
N CYS A 534 35.89 18.55 12.64
CA CYS A 534 36.54 19.86 12.53
C CYS A 534 35.84 20.89 13.42
N GLN A 535 34.52 20.89 13.43
CA GLN A 535 33.71 21.81 14.21
C GLN A 535 33.91 21.65 15.71
N VAL A 536 33.93 20.41 16.23
CA VAL A 536 34.21 20.17 17.64
C VAL A 536 35.62 20.61 18.01
N ILE A 537 36.61 20.35 17.15
CA ILE A 537 37.99 20.75 17.41
C ILE A 537 38.13 22.28 17.45
N LEU A 538 37.58 22.98 16.45
CA LEU A 538 37.64 24.44 16.36
C LEU A 538 36.88 25.11 17.51
N LEU A 539 35.65 24.66 17.80
CA LEU A 539 34.84 25.24 18.87
C LEU A 539 35.48 24.99 20.26
N THR A 540 36.12 23.84 20.47
CA THR A 540 36.87 23.57 21.70
C THR A 540 38.10 24.48 21.80
N ASN A 541 38.80 24.70 20.69
CA ASN A 541 39.94 25.60 20.64
C ASN A 541 39.56 27.07 20.92
N ASP A 542 38.40 27.50 20.43
CA ASP A 542 37.85 28.85 20.66
C ASP A 542 37.51 29.09 22.15
N TYR A 543 37.10 28.06 22.88
CA TYR A 543 36.59 28.16 24.25
C TYR A 543 37.52 27.68 25.36
N ARG A 544 38.64 27.01 25.02
CA ARG A 544 39.61 26.50 26.01
C ARG A 544 40.18 27.61 26.90
N ALA A 545 40.63 27.25 28.10
CA ALA A 545 41.25 28.20 29.01
C ALA A 545 42.63 28.66 28.50
N SER A 546 43.01 29.89 28.86
CA SER A 546 44.34 30.42 28.55
C SER A 546 45.43 29.55 29.19
N GLY A 547 46.36 29.04 28.37
CA GLY A 547 47.43 28.13 28.82
C GLY A 547 47.06 26.63 28.78
N GLU A 548 45.80 26.28 28.51
CA GLU A 548 45.39 24.89 28.33
C GLU A 548 45.77 24.37 26.94
N THR A 549 46.36 23.18 26.87
CA THR A 549 46.65 22.52 25.59
C THR A 549 45.35 22.05 24.93
N LEU A 550 45.29 22.10 23.59
CA LEU A 550 44.09 21.69 22.85
C LEU A 550 43.73 20.22 23.13
N GLY A 551 44.72 19.34 23.25
CA GLY A 551 44.50 17.92 23.55
C GLY A 551 43.80 17.70 24.90
N ARG A 552 44.20 18.43 25.94
CA ARG A 552 43.56 18.33 27.26
C ARG A 552 42.11 18.83 27.20
N ALA A 553 41.88 19.97 26.57
CA ALA A 553 40.55 20.53 26.40
C ALA A 553 39.62 19.56 25.64
N LEU A 554 40.11 18.90 24.57
CA LEU A 554 39.35 17.92 23.79
C LEU A 554 38.94 16.68 24.59
N VAL A 555 39.86 16.10 25.36
CA VAL A 555 39.58 14.90 26.17
C VAL A 555 38.52 15.19 27.25
N HIS A 556 38.45 16.41 27.75
CA HIS A 556 37.43 16.82 28.71
C HIS A 556 36.13 17.34 28.07
N ALA A 557 36.12 17.61 26.77
CA ALA A 557 34.94 18.08 26.05
C ALA A 557 33.96 16.92 25.76
N PRO A 558 32.72 16.92 26.29
CA PRO A 558 31.74 15.88 26.00
C PRO A 558 31.46 15.67 24.49
N PRO A 559 31.40 16.73 23.63
CA PRO A 559 31.20 16.56 22.20
C PRO A 559 32.26 15.67 21.53
N PHE A 560 33.51 15.70 22.00
CA PHE A 560 34.59 14.88 21.44
C PHE A 560 34.28 13.38 21.56
N TRP A 561 33.83 12.93 22.73
CA TRP A 561 33.45 11.53 22.97
C TRP A 561 32.18 11.14 22.22
N LEU A 562 31.18 12.03 22.16
CA LEU A 562 29.97 11.78 21.37
C LEU A 562 30.29 11.59 19.88
N VAL A 563 31.16 12.45 19.31
CA VAL A 563 31.61 12.32 17.92
C VAL A 563 32.46 11.07 17.72
N THR A 564 33.30 10.70 18.69
CA THR A 564 34.07 9.45 18.66
C THR A 564 33.15 8.22 18.57
N ILE A 565 32.15 8.13 19.46
CA ILE A 565 31.24 6.98 19.50
C ILE A 565 30.32 6.96 18.27
N MET A 566 29.81 8.11 17.81
CA MET A 566 28.98 8.14 16.60
C MET A 566 29.78 7.74 15.35
N THR A 567 31.04 8.18 15.26
CA THR A 567 31.93 7.83 14.13
C THR A 567 32.25 6.33 14.15
N GLY A 568 32.60 5.78 15.31
CA GLY A 568 32.77 4.33 15.49
C GLY A 568 31.51 3.55 15.13
N SER A 569 30.33 4.07 15.47
CA SER A 569 29.03 3.45 15.13
C SER A 569 28.78 3.38 13.63
N ILE A 570 29.16 4.42 12.87
CA ILE A 570 29.03 4.45 11.40
C ILE A 570 30.07 3.53 10.74
N ILE A 571 31.30 3.50 11.26
CA ILE A 571 32.41 2.71 10.71
C ILE A 571 32.24 1.21 10.97
N LEU A 572 31.67 0.82 12.13
CA LEU A 572 31.65 -0.57 12.58
C LEU A 572 31.06 -1.58 11.56
N PRO A 573 29.95 -1.30 10.85
CA PRO A 573 29.47 -2.20 9.80
C PRO A 573 30.46 -2.39 8.64
N TRP A 574 31.25 -1.36 8.32
CA TRP A 574 32.25 -1.38 7.24
C TRP A 574 33.50 -2.17 7.60
N LEU A 575 33.88 -2.22 8.89
CA LEU A 575 34.92 -3.13 9.38
C LEU A 575 34.56 -4.60 9.18
N ARG A 576 33.27 -4.89 8.96
CA ARG A 576 32.75 -6.23 8.65
C ARG A 576 32.34 -6.37 7.18
N LEU A 577 32.76 -5.46 6.31
CA LEU A 577 32.53 -5.57 4.88
C LEU A 577 33.35 -6.75 4.34
N ARG A 578 32.67 -7.71 3.72
CA ARG A 578 33.33 -8.87 3.11
C ARG A 578 32.55 -9.39 1.93
N LYS A 579 33.26 -9.96 0.97
CA LYS A 579 32.66 -10.64 -0.19
C LYS A 579 32.56 -12.12 0.12
N VAL A 580 31.34 -12.63 0.27
CA VAL A 580 31.06 -14.01 0.69
C VAL A 580 30.64 -14.87 -0.51
N PRO A 581 30.98 -16.17 -0.52
CA PRO A 581 30.45 -17.10 -1.50
C PRO A 581 28.93 -17.22 -1.37
N VAL A 582 28.26 -17.43 -2.49
CA VAL A 582 26.80 -17.60 -2.55
C VAL A 582 26.49 -18.78 -3.44
N ARG A 583 25.70 -19.72 -2.92
CA ARG A 583 25.07 -20.75 -3.73
C ARG A 583 23.68 -20.26 -4.12
N ALA A 584 23.43 -20.14 -5.41
CA ALA A 584 22.13 -19.70 -5.93
C ALA A 584 21.30 -20.88 -6.42
N GLU A 585 20.00 -20.81 -6.22
CA GLU A 585 18.99 -21.72 -6.73
C GLU A 585 17.89 -20.88 -7.38
N VAL A 586 17.84 -20.87 -8.71
CA VAL A 586 16.81 -20.15 -9.45
C VAL A 586 15.50 -20.92 -9.31
N LEU A 587 14.53 -20.33 -8.62
CA LEU A 587 13.25 -20.97 -8.34
C LEU A 587 12.30 -20.82 -9.53
N SER A 588 12.33 -19.65 -10.18
CA SER A 588 11.48 -19.31 -11.31
C SER A 588 12.02 -18.09 -12.05
N LYS A 589 11.34 -17.66 -13.14
CA LYS A 589 11.60 -16.36 -13.77
C LYS A 589 11.35 -15.17 -12.81
N HIS A 590 10.70 -15.38 -11.67
CA HIS A 590 10.35 -14.30 -10.74
C HIS A 590 11.14 -14.34 -9.43
N ALA A 591 11.79 -15.45 -9.08
CA ALA A 591 12.50 -15.56 -7.81
C ALA A 591 13.77 -16.44 -7.88
N VAL A 592 14.77 -16.06 -7.07
CA VAL A 592 15.99 -16.82 -6.82
C VAL A 592 16.21 -16.93 -5.31
N ARG A 593 16.63 -18.11 -4.85
CA ARG A 593 17.04 -18.34 -3.45
C ARG A 593 18.56 -18.35 -3.37
N LEU A 594 19.11 -17.51 -2.50
CA LEU A 594 20.55 -17.38 -2.28
C LEU A 594 20.90 -17.97 -0.92
N TYR A 595 21.88 -18.87 -0.86
CA TYR A 595 22.33 -19.54 0.35
C TYR A 595 23.71 -19.04 0.79
N PHE A 596 23.86 -18.89 2.11
CA PHE A 596 25.02 -18.35 2.81
C PHE A 596 25.36 -19.24 4.01
N ASP A 597 26.64 -19.38 4.32
CA ASP A 597 27.17 -20.27 5.37
C ASP A 597 28.04 -19.55 6.40
N TYR A 598 28.30 -18.25 6.22
CA TYR A 598 29.24 -17.48 7.04
C TYR A 598 28.72 -17.10 8.44
N VAL A 599 27.41 -17.20 8.70
CA VAL A 599 26.76 -16.88 9.98
C VAL A 599 25.40 -17.58 10.06
N THR A 600 24.96 -17.97 11.25
CA THR A 600 23.61 -18.50 11.49
C THR A 600 22.75 -17.45 12.20
N PRO A 601 21.81 -16.79 11.49
CA PRO A 601 20.92 -15.79 12.07
C PRO A 601 19.74 -16.42 12.82
N ARG A 602 19.13 -15.63 13.72
CA ARG A 602 17.91 -15.99 14.45
C ARG A 602 16.66 -15.59 13.67
N PRO A 603 15.51 -16.23 13.90
CA PRO A 603 14.26 -15.82 13.28
C PRO A 603 13.91 -14.37 13.56
N GLY A 604 13.42 -13.71 12.51
CA GLY A 604 13.19 -12.27 12.48
C GLY A 604 14.39 -11.44 12.05
N HIS A 605 15.56 -12.03 11.76
CA HIS A 605 16.70 -11.27 11.20
C HIS A 605 16.53 -10.94 9.71
N PHE A 606 17.19 -9.87 9.30
CA PHE A 606 17.50 -9.53 7.92
C PHE A 606 18.97 -9.18 7.76
N THR A 607 19.46 -9.26 6.52
CA THR A 607 20.82 -8.88 6.13
C THR A 607 20.77 -7.91 4.97
N ARG A 608 21.87 -7.20 4.72
CA ARG A 608 22.03 -6.32 3.56
C ARG A 608 23.10 -6.88 2.64
N ILE A 609 22.78 -6.98 1.36
CA ILE A 609 23.67 -7.48 0.31
C ILE A 609 23.88 -6.43 -0.77
N SER A 610 25.02 -6.50 -1.46
CA SER A 610 25.40 -5.54 -2.50
C SER A 610 26.33 -6.17 -3.54
N ASN A 611 26.17 -5.77 -4.80
CA ASN A 611 27.17 -5.96 -5.86
C ASN A 611 28.26 -4.88 -5.79
N SER A 612 27.86 -3.65 -5.45
CA SER A 612 28.71 -2.47 -5.43
C SER A 612 28.55 -1.72 -4.09
N PRO A 613 29.34 -2.08 -3.05
CA PRO A 613 29.18 -1.58 -1.67
C PRO A 613 29.15 -0.06 -1.50
N LEU A 614 29.82 0.66 -2.39
CA LEU A 614 29.84 2.12 -2.36
C LEU A 614 28.57 2.74 -2.98
N MET A 615 27.87 2.01 -3.86
CA MET A 615 26.77 2.54 -4.68
C MET A 615 25.39 2.12 -4.18
N GLU A 616 25.19 0.85 -3.81
CA GLU A 616 23.86 0.30 -3.48
C GLU A 616 23.94 -0.69 -2.31
N TRP A 617 22.83 -0.83 -1.58
CA TRP A 617 22.63 -1.89 -0.59
C TRP A 617 21.16 -2.31 -0.57
N HIS A 618 20.89 -3.61 -0.59
CA HIS A 618 19.53 -4.14 -0.56
C HIS A 618 19.31 -5.05 0.65
N GLY A 619 18.24 -4.79 1.41
CA GLY A 619 17.87 -5.56 2.59
C GLY A 619 16.97 -6.76 2.27
N PHE A 620 17.30 -7.93 2.79
CA PHE A 620 16.50 -9.15 2.65
C PHE A 620 16.44 -9.91 3.97
N ALA A 621 15.27 -10.46 4.30
CA ALA A 621 15.13 -11.31 5.47
C ALA A 621 15.91 -12.62 5.32
N THR A 622 16.47 -13.07 6.42
CA THR A 622 17.20 -14.33 6.48
C THR A 622 16.26 -15.45 6.86
N ILE A 623 16.29 -16.53 6.08
CA ILE A 623 15.61 -17.79 6.32
C ILE A 623 16.63 -18.78 6.87
N SER A 624 16.69 -18.88 8.20
CA SER A 624 17.44 -19.94 8.89
C SER A 624 16.53 -21.16 9.10
N GLU A 625 17.10 -22.35 8.91
CA GLU A 625 16.44 -23.63 9.12
C GLU A 625 16.92 -24.22 10.47
N PRO A 626 16.03 -24.70 11.34
CA PRO A 626 16.43 -25.31 12.60
C PRO A 626 17.43 -26.46 12.39
N GLY A 627 18.47 -26.50 13.22
CA GLY A 627 19.51 -27.53 13.14
C GLY A 627 20.51 -27.37 11.98
N LYS A 628 20.38 -26.34 11.12
CA LYS A 628 21.34 -26.08 10.03
C LYS A 628 22.16 -24.82 10.29
N THR A 629 23.42 -24.86 9.88
CA THR A 629 24.30 -23.70 9.87
C THR A 629 24.02 -22.83 8.64
N GLY A 630 24.20 -21.52 8.77
CA GLY A 630 23.97 -20.59 7.68
C GLY A 630 22.51 -20.14 7.56
N TYR A 631 22.19 -19.55 6.42
CA TYR A 631 20.84 -19.12 6.08
C TYR A 631 20.66 -19.02 4.57
N SER A 632 19.42 -18.80 4.17
CA SER A 632 19.09 -18.43 2.81
C SER A 632 18.25 -17.17 2.78
N LEU A 633 18.10 -16.54 1.62
CA LEU A 633 17.15 -15.46 1.40
C LEU A 633 16.52 -15.61 0.03
N VAL A 634 15.32 -15.06 -0.14
CA VAL A 634 14.60 -15.06 -1.42
C VAL A 634 14.66 -13.66 -2.02
N VAL A 635 15.19 -13.56 -3.23
CA VAL A 635 15.14 -12.33 -4.04
C VAL A 635 14.03 -12.51 -5.06
N SER A 636 13.05 -11.61 -5.06
CA SER A 636 11.96 -11.60 -6.04
C SER A 636 12.08 -10.41 -6.97
N ARG A 637 11.63 -10.58 -8.22
CA ARG A 637 11.75 -9.56 -9.27
C ARG A 637 10.87 -8.35 -8.93
N ALA A 638 11.52 -7.23 -8.61
CA ALA A 638 10.87 -5.95 -8.29
C ALA A 638 11.48 -4.75 -9.06
N GLY A 639 12.70 -4.89 -9.58
CA GLY A 639 13.40 -3.87 -10.36
C GLY A 639 14.71 -4.41 -10.94
N ASP A 640 15.46 -3.55 -11.63
CA ASP A 640 16.62 -3.93 -12.47
C ASP A 640 17.66 -4.76 -11.71
N TRP A 641 18.03 -4.33 -10.51
CA TRP A 641 19.00 -5.05 -9.68
C TRP A 641 18.52 -6.47 -9.33
N THR A 642 17.26 -6.60 -8.89
CA THR A 642 16.69 -7.91 -8.53
C THR A 642 16.45 -8.81 -9.74
N ALA A 643 16.12 -8.24 -10.90
CA ALA A 643 15.96 -8.99 -12.15
C ALA A 643 17.30 -9.58 -12.58
N LYS A 644 18.37 -8.76 -12.53
CA LYS A 644 19.74 -9.22 -12.81
C LYS A 644 20.19 -10.35 -11.87
N MET A 645 19.84 -10.29 -10.59
CA MET A 645 20.14 -11.35 -9.63
C MET A 645 19.47 -12.69 -9.96
N ILE A 646 18.30 -12.66 -10.61
CA ILE A 646 17.56 -13.86 -10.99
C ILE A 646 18.11 -14.43 -12.30
N GLU A 647 18.35 -13.57 -13.29
CA GLU A 647 18.81 -13.96 -14.63
C GLU A 647 20.28 -14.40 -14.63
N GLN A 648 21.11 -13.75 -13.80
CA GLN A 648 22.54 -14.01 -13.69
C GLN A 648 22.94 -14.06 -12.20
N PRO A 649 22.62 -15.16 -11.48
CA PRO A 649 22.88 -15.24 -10.07
C PRO A 649 24.37 -15.14 -9.73
N PRO A 650 24.75 -14.35 -8.70
CA PRO A 650 26.15 -14.13 -8.37
C PRO A 650 26.73 -15.35 -7.64
N LYS A 651 28.01 -15.67 -7.91
CA LYS A 651 28.78 -16.66 -7.13
C LYS A 651 29.34 -16.10 -5.83
N LYS A 652 29.52 -14.77 -5.77
CA LYS A 652 30.00 -14.04 -4.59
C LYS A 652 29.29 -12.69 -4.50
N ILE A 653 28.93 -12.27 -3.29
CA ILE A 653 28.24 -10.99 -3.05
C ILE A 653 28.82 -10.29 -1.82
N TRP A 654 28.71 -8.97 -1.75
CA TRP A 654 29.12 -8.23 -0.57
C TRP A 654 28.05 -8.26 0.50
N VAL A 655 28.48 -8.44 1.74
CA VAL A 655 27.69 -8.30 2.96
C VAL A 655 28.42 -7.34 3.90
N ARG A 656 27.67 -6.65 4.76
CA ARG A 656 28.26 -5.81 5.83
C ARG A 656 27.52 -5.99 7.15
N GLY A 657 28.19 -5.60 8.24
CA GLY A 657 27.59 -5.56 9.56
C GLY A 657 27.18 -6.93 10.09
N VAL A 658 26.18 -6.92 10.97
CA VAL A 658 25.59 -8.12 11.57
C VAL A 658 24.14 -8.26 11.12
N PRO A 659 23.59 -9.49 11.06
CA PRO A 659 22.15 -9.66 10.89
C PRO A 659 21.38 -8.85 11.94
N CYS A 660 20.37 -8.11 11.48
CA CYS A 660 19.63 -7.14 12.27
C CYS A 660 18.16 -7.60 12.43
N TYR A 661 17.54 -7.41 13.60
CA TYR A 661 16.14 -7.79 13.81
C TYR A 661 15.18 -6.88 13.04
N GLY A 662 14.22 -7.51 12.38
CA GLY A 662 13.03 -6.91 11.80
C GLY A 662 11.78 -7.21 12.62
N VAL A 663 10.63 -6.76 12.11
CA VAL A 663 9.33 -6.77 12.83
C VAL A 663 8.95 -8.14 13.38
N LEU A 664 9.23 -9.24 12.68
CA LEU A 664 8.80 -10.58 13.11
C LEU A 664 9.60 -11.14 14.29
N ARG A 665 10.63 -10.45 14.76
CA ARG A 665 11.26 -10.79 16.04
C ARG A 665 10.28 -10.75 17.21
N ILE A 666 9.18 -10.01 17.09
CA ILE A 666 8.17 -9.86 18.14
C ILE A 666 7.28 -11.10 18.33
N THR A 667 7.30 -12.07 17.41
CA THR A 667 6.41 -13.25 17.44
C THR A 667 6.39 -13.97 18.80
N PRO A 668 7.53 -14.20 19.48
CA PRO A 668 7.55 -14.86 20.79
C PRO A 668 6.85 -14.09 21.92
N LEU A 669 6.48 -12.82 21.72
CA LEU A 669 5.68 -12.05 22.68
C LEU A 669 4.23 -12.54 22.77
N PHE A 670 3.76 -13.35 21.82
CA PHE A 670 2.37 -13.76 21.74
C PHE A 670 2.23 -15.28 21.86
N ARG A 671 1.07 -15.73 22.35
CA ARG A 671 0.77 -17.16 22.53
C ARG A 671 0.34 -17.84 21.23
N ARG A 672 -0.38 -17.12 20.37
CA ARG A 672 -0.87 -17.59 19.06
C ARG A 672 -0.88 -16.41 18.10
N VAL A 673 -0.35 -16.59 16.89
CA VAL A 673 -0.20 -15.48 15.93
C VAL A 673 -0.70 -15.88 14.54
N VAL A 674 -1.45 -14.99 13.91
CA VAL A 674 -1.75 -15.09 12.48
C VAL A 674 -0.68 -14.34 11.69
N PHE A 675 -0.04 -15.01 10.76
CA PHE A 675 0.88 -14.40 9.80
C PHE A 675 0.16 -14.13 8.49
N VAL A 676 0.32 -12.91 7.97
CA VAL A 676 -0.19 -12.53 6.66
C VAL A 676 0.99 -12.19 5.76
N ALA A 677 1.25 -13.01 4.76
CA ALA A 677 2.34 -12.82 3.81
C ALA A 677 1.80 -12.62 2.39
N THR A 678 2.36 -11.67 1.65
CA THR A 678 2.07 -11.53 0.21
C THR A 678 3.32 -11.74 -0.62
N GLY A 679 3.27 -12.63 -1.61
CA GLY A 679 4.42 -12.92 -2.47
C GLY A 679 5.68 -13.23 -1.66
N SER A 680 6.76 -12.47 -1.91
CA SER A 680 8.06 -12.61 -1.25
C SER A 680 8.04 -12.24 0.24
N GLY A 681 6.95 -11.66 0.74
CA GLY A 681 6.71 -11.46 2.17
C GLY A 681 6.73 -12.76 2.99
N ILE A 682 6.73 -13.92 2.33
CA ILE A 682 6.98 -15.21 2.98
C ILE A 682 8.39 -15.35 3.54
N GLY A 683 9.39 -14.68 2.96
CA GLY A 683 10.79 -14.80 3.36
C GLY A 683 11.02 -14.48 4.84
N PRO A 684 10.57 -13.31 5.34
CA PRO A 684 10.62 -13.00 6.76
C PRO A 684 9.80 -13.96 7.64
N CYS A 685 8.67 -14.48 7.15
CA CYS A 685 7.78 -15.37 7.90
C CYS A 685 8.37 -16.78 8.09
N ALA A 686 9.00 -17.32 7.04
CA ALA A 686 9.53 -18.67 6.97
C ALA A 686 10.39 -19.07 8.18
N PRO A 687 11.43 -18.32 8.61
CA PRO A 687 12.25 -18.75 9.75
C PRO A 687 11.45 -18.86 11.06
N CYS A 688 10.42 -18.03 11.26
CA CYS A 688 9.60 -18.11 12.47
C CYS A 688 8.62 -19.30 12.42
N ILE A 689 8.12 -19.62 11.21
CA ILE A 689 7.27 -20.79 10.98
C ILE A 689 8.07 -22.08 11.18
N LEU A 690 9.26 -22.16 10.58
CA LEU A 690 10.12 -23.34 10.65
C LEU A 690 10.64 -23.59 12.08
N GLU A 691 10.89 -22.53 12.87
CA GLU A 691 11.35 -22.68 14.25
C GLU A 691 10.26 -23.17 15.21
N GLN A 692 8.98 -23.01 14.87
CA GLN A 692 7.83 -23.51 15.63
C GLN A 692 7.80 -23.14 17.14
N ARG A 693 8.41 -22.02 17.55
CA ARG A 693 8.40 -21.54 18.96
C ARG A 693 7.03 -21.10 19.48
N VAL A 694 6.13 -20.76 18.57
CA VAL A 694 4.78 -20.28 18.83
C VAL A 694 3.86 -20.90 17.78
N PRO A 695 2.65 -21.33 18.14
CA PRO A 695 1.62 -21.67 17.17
C PRO A 695 1.36 -20.51 16.20
N ILE A 696 1.56 -20.77 14.91
CA ILE A 696 1.36 -19.79 13.83
C ILE A 696 0.32 -20.32 12.84
N ARG A 697 -0.60 -19.46 12.45
CA ARG A 697 -1.51 -19.69 11.31
C ARG A 697 -1.13 -18.77 10.17
N LEU A 698 -0.70 -19.34 9.05
CA LEU A 698 -0.26 -18.58 7.87
C LEU A 698 -1.43 -18.31 6.92
N LEU A 699 -1.57 -17.07 6.47
CA LEU A 699 -2.24 -16.66 5.25
C LEU A 699 -1.19 -16.19 4.25
N TRP A 700 -0.99 -16.94 3.17
CA TRP A 700 -0.04 -16.60 2.12
C TRP A 700 -0.76 -16.36 0.80
N THR A 701 -0.75 -15.11 0.33
CA THR A 701 -1.38 -14.73 -0.93
C THR A 701 -0.33 -14.43 -2.00
N SER A 702 -0.35 -15.13 -3.12
CA SER A 702 0.55 -14.87 -4.26
C SER A 702 -0.05 -15.46 -5.53
N PRO A 703 0.22 -14.91 -6.73
CA PRO A 703 0.00 -15.65 -7.97
C PRO A 703 0.86 -16.92 -7.99
N ASN A 704 0.28 -18.07 -8.35
CA ASN A 704 0.96 -19.36 -8.59
C ASN A 704 2.12 -19.63 -7.62
N VAL A 705 1.83 -19.80 -6.33
CA VAL A 705 2.81 -19.88 -5.23
C VAL A 705 3.92 -20.91 -5.50
N ARG A 706 3.55 -22.13 -5.91
CA ARG A 706 4.50 -23.21 -6.20
C ARG A 706 5.39 -22.92 -7.39
N GLU A 707 4.83 -22.40 -8.48
CA GLU A 707 5.60 -22.00 -9.66
C GLU A 707 6.56 -20.85 -9.35
N THR A 708 6.19 -19.95 -8.44
CA THR A 708 6.99 -18.76 -8.12
C THR A 708 8.14 -19.09 -7.18
N PHE A 709 7.87 -19.83 -6.10
CA PHE A 709 8.80 -20.04 -4.98
C PHE A 709 9.39 -21.45 -4.90
N GLY A 710 9.04 -22.33 -5.84
CA GLY A 710 9.51 -23.71 -5.92
C GLY A 710 8.84 -24.65 -4.92
N GLY A 711 8.65 -25.92 -5.31
CA GLY A 711 7.97 -26.93 -4.48
C GLY A 711 8.64 -27.10 -3.12
N LYS A 712 9.96 -27.25 -3.08
CA LYS A 712 10.73 -27.52 -1.86
C LYS A 712 10.50 -26.52 -0.72
N LEU A 713 10.54 -25.21 -1.01
CA LEU A 713 10.32 -24.18 0.01
C LEU A 713 8.86 -24.16 0.46
N VAL A 714 7.93 -24.29 -0.48
CA VAL A 714 6.49 -24.32 -0.20
C VAL A 714 6.14 -25.52 0.68
N ASP A 715 6.63 -26.71 0.34
CA ASP A 715 6.40 -27.95 1.09
C ASP A 715 6.96 -27.87 2.50
N GLN A 716 8.16 -27.31 2.68
CA GLN A 716 8.74 -27.06 4.00
C GLN A 716 7.86 -26.15 4.87
N ILE A 717 7.32 -25.08 4.28
CA ILE A 717 6.45 -24.13 5.00
C ILE A 717 5.12 -24.77 5.35
N LEU A 718 4.50 -25.50 4.42
CA LEU A 718 3.22 -26.16 4.63
C LEU A 718 3.32 -27.31 5.62
N ALA A 719 4.42 -28.07 5.60
CA ALA A 719 4.70 -29.09 6.60
C ALA A 719 4.84 -28.48 8.00
N ALA A 720 5.50 -27.32 8.11
CA ALA A 720 5.67 -26.63 9.39
C ALA A 720 4.41 -25.86 9.84
N SER A 721 3.47 -25.57 8.93
CA SER A 721 2.18 -24.92 9.19
C SER A 721 1.05 -25.62 8.42
N PRO A 722 0.60 -26.82 8.85
CA PRO A 722 -0.38 -27.63 8.12
C PRO A 722 -1.71 -26.93 7.86
N GLY A 723 -2.07 -25.99 8.74
CA GLY A 723 -3.27 -25.19 8.64
C GLY A 723 -3.13 -23.91 7.80
N ALA A 724 -2.07 -23.77 7.01
CA ALA A 724 -1.81 -22.58 6.21
C ALA A 724 -2.86 -22.39 5.10
N VAL A 725 -3.36 -21.16 4.96
CA VAL A 725 -4.20 -20.74 3.85
C VAL A 725 -3.32 -20.19 2.74
N VAL A 726 -3.21 -20.93 1.63
CA VAL A 726 -2.50 -20.49 0.43
C VAL A 726 -3.51 -19.99 -0.60
N TYR A 727 -3.57 -18.68 -0.80
CA TYR A 727 -4.55 -18.05 -1.67
C TYR A 727 -3.93 -17.65 -3.01
N ASP A 728 -4.32 -18.34 -4.08
CA ASP A 728 -3.86 -18.02 -5.43
C ASP A 728 -4.64 -16.86 -6.04
N THR A 729 -3.98 -15.71 -6.13
CA THR A 729 -4.61 -14.49 -6.64
C THR A 729 -4.90 -14.49 -8.15
N ARG A 730 -4.30 -15.41 -8.91
CA ARG A 730 -4.61 -15.59 -10.34
C ARG A 730 -5.90 -16.39 -10.51
N LYS A 731 -6.08 -17.42 -9.69
CA LYS A 731 -7.26 -18.30 -9.76
C LYS A 731 -8.49 -17.67 -9.12
N HIS A 732 -8.33 -17.01 -7.97
CA HIS A 732 -9.46 -16.57 -7.12
C HIS A 732 -9.57 -15.04 -7.00
N GLY A 733 -8.85 -14.27 -7.82
CA GLY A 733 -8.84 -12.80 -7.74
C GLY A 733 -8.12 -12.27 -6.48
N LYS A 734 -8.31 -10.98 -6.14
CA LYS A 734 -7.70 -10.41 -4.93
C LYS A 734 -8.67 -10.55 -3.75
N PRO A 735 -8.29 -11.19 -2.63
CA PRO A 735 -9.20 -11.38 -1.51
C PRO A 735 -9.42 -10.08 -0.72
N ASP A 736 -10.52 -9.98 0.02
CA ASP A 736 -10.62 -9.00 1.09
C ASP A 736 -9.74 -9.42 2.27
N MET A 737 -8.50 -8.93 2.22
CA MET A 737 -7.47 -9.24 3.21
C MET A 737 -7.89 -8.90 4.65
N VAL A 738 -8.80 -7.95 4.89
CA VAL A 738 -9.22 -7.63 6.25
C VAL A 738 -10.18 -8.70 6.78
N LYS A 739 -11.19 -9.08 5.99
CA LYS A 739 -12.13 -10.16 6.36
C LYS A 739 -11.43 -11.49 6.52
N LEU A 740 -10.62 -11.89 5.54
CA LEU A 740 -9.93 -13.17 5.58
C LEU A 740 -8.95 -13.26 6.75
N THR A 741 -8.22 -12.18 7.05
CA THR A 741 -7.35 -12.15 8.24
C THR A 741 -8.19 -12.24 9.53
N TYR A 742 -9.32 -11.55 9.61
CA TYR A 742 -10.20 -11.60 10.78
C TYR A 742 -10.76 -12.99 11.04
N ARG A 743 -11.22 -13.68 9.99
CA ARG A 743 -11.67 -15.08 10.06
C ARG A 743 -10.60 -15.96 10.67
N LEU A 744 -9.37 -15.88 10.17
CA LEU A 744 -8.26 -16.66 10.71
C LEU A 744 -7.92 -16.28 12.15
N VAL A 745 -8.08 -15.02 12.55
CA VAL A 745 -7.91 -14.62 13.95
C VAL A 745 -8.96 -15.28 14.84
N LYS A 746 -10.22 -15.38 14.41
CA LYS A 746 -11.27 -16.08 15.15
C LYS A 746 -11.03 -17.58 15.21
N GLU A 747 -10.88 -18.24 14.07
CA GLU A 747 -10.70 -19.70 13.97
C GLU A 747 -9.44 -20.16 14.70
N PHE A 748 -8.37 -19.37 14.63
CA PHE A 748 -7.12 -19.68 15.28
C PHE A 748 -6.98 -19.04 16.66
N ASP A 749 -8.01 -18.38 17.20
CA ASP A 749 -7.99 -17.71 18.51
C ASP A 749 -6.65 -16.97 18.76
N ALA A 750 -6.31 -16.09 17.81
CA ALA A 750 -5.00 -15.48 17.73
C ALA A 750 -4.92 -14.21 18.60
N GLU A 751 -3.87 -14.08 19.41
CA GLU A 751 -3.63 -12.88 20.21
C GLU A 751 -3.14 -11.69 19.36
N ALA A 752 -2.54 -11.97 18.20
CA ALA A 752 -1.96 -10.95 17.33
C ALA A 752 -1.90 -11.36 15.87
N VAL A 753 -1.80 -10.35 15.00
CA VAL A 753 -1.53 -10.49 13.57
C VAL A 753 -0.18 -9.88 13.24
N CYS A 754 0.65 -10.57 12.47
CA CYS A 754 1.85 -10.01 11.87
C CYS A 754 1.75 -10.07 10.35
N ILE A 755 1.85 -8.91 9.68
CA ILE A 755 1.73 -8.80 8.23
C ILE A 755 3.05 -8.35 7.58
N ILE A 756 3.43 -9.06 6.51
CA ILE A 756 4.54 -8.72 5.62
C ILE A 756 4.01 -8.62 4.20
N SER A 757 3.86 -7.38 3.75
CA SER A 757 3.29 -7.02 2.46
C SER A 757 3.78 -5.63 2.02
N ASN A 758 3.41 -5.22 0.81
CA ASN A 758 3.54 -3.83 0.37
C ASN A 758 2.88 -2.85 1.38
N GLN A 759 3.40 -1.63 1.44
CA GLN A 759 3.01 -0.61 2.43
C GLN A 759 1.50 -0.37 2.51
N LYS A 760 0.82 -0.22 1.36
CA LYS A 760 -0.62 0.08 1.31
C LYS A 760 -1.45 -1.03 1.96
N LEU A 761 -1.15 -2.28 1.61
CA LEU A 761 -1.88 -3.43 2.15
C LEU A 761 -1.51 -3.67 3.62
N THR A 762 -0.24 -3.52 4.00
CA THR A 762 0.21 -3.56 5.39
C THR A 762 -0.57 -2.55 6.25
N GLN A 763 -0.69 -1.31 5.80
CA GLN A 763 -1.50 -0.28 6.47
C GLN A 763 -2.98 -0.66 6.55
N LYS A 764 -3.56 -1.18 5.46
CA LYS A 764 -4.97 -1.59 5.42
C LYS A 764 -5.27 -2.68 6.45
N VAL A 765 -4.47 -3.74 6.52
CA VAL A 765 -4.70 -4.85 7.45
C VAL A 765 -4.38 -4.44 8.89
N VAL A 766 -3.26 -3.76 9.15
CA VAL A 766 -2.92 -3.29 10.51
C VAL A 766 -4.01 -2.37 11.03
N TYR A 767 -4.48 -1.40 10.24
CA TYR A 767 -5.61 -0.54 10.63
C TYR A 767 -6.89 -1.34 10.81
N GLY A 768 -7.20 -2.25 9.87
CA GLY A 768 -8.40 -3.09 9.90
C GLY A 768 -8.52 -3.92 11.18
N MET A 769 -7.42 -4.51 11.64
CA MET A 769 -7.35 -5.31 12.86
C MET A 769 -7.30 -4.44 14.13
N THR A 770 -6.40 -3.46 14.18
CA THR A 770 -6.21 -2.64 15.39
C THR A 770 -7.38 -1.73 15.70
N SER A 771 -8.14 -1.31 14.68
CA SER A 771 -9.40 -0.61 14.88
C SER A 771 -10.53 -1.48 15.42
N ARG A 772 -10.31 -2.79 15.59
CA ARG A 772 -11.25 -3.78 16.13
C ARG A 772 -10.70 -4.47 17.38
N GLY A 773 -9.77 -3.81 18.09
CA GLY A 773 -9.15 -4.35 19.31
C GLY A 773 -8.08 -5.42 19.10
N ILE A 774 -7.87 -5.94 17.88
CA ILE A 774 -6.89 -6.98 17.59
C ILE A 774 -5.49 -6.36 17.40
N PRO A 775 -4.48 -6.73 18.21
CA PRO A 775 -3.10 -6.30 17.98
C PRO A 775 -2.61 -6.75 16.60
N ALA A 776 -2.16 -5.81 15.78
CA ALA A 776 -1.57 -6.12 14.48
C ALA A 776 -0.30 -5.30 14.23
N PHE A 777 0.68 -5.95 13.60
CA PHE A 777 2.03 -5.44 13.42
C PHE A 777 2.49 -5.66 11.99
N GLY A 778 3.23 -4.70 11.46
CA GLY A 778 3.81 -4.78 10.12
C GLY A 778 4.73 -3.59 9.87
N ALA A 779 5.72 -3.78 8.99
CA ALA A 779 6.62 -2.71 8.60
C ALA A 779 5.87 -1.70 7.73
N ILE A 780 5.29 -0.66 8.36
CA ILE A 780 4.55 0.43 7.68
C ILE A 780 5.52 1.51 7.15
N TRP A 781 6.71 1.56 7.73
CA TRP A 781 7.79 2.45 7.35
C TRP A 781 8.96 1.58 6.97
N ASP A 782 9.52 1.85 5.80
CA ASP A 782 10.79 1.28 5.39
C ASP A 782 11.84 1.80 6.38
N SER A 783 12.13 0.97 7.38
CA SER A 783 13.02 1.28 8.49
C SER A 783 14.40 1.50 7.93
#